data_AF-A0A3N5S1Z3-F1
#
_entry.id   AF-A0A3N5S1Z3-F1
#
_cell.length_a   1.000
_cell.length_b   1.000
_cell.length_c   1.000
_cell.angle_alpha   90.00
_cell.angle_beta   90.00
_cell.angle_gamma   90.00
#
_symmetry.space_group_name_H-M   'P 1'
#
loop_
_entity.id
_entity.type
_entity.pdbx_description
1 polymer ?
#
loop_
_entity_poly.entity_id
_entity_poly.type
_entity_poly.pdbx_seq_one_letter_code
_entity_poly.pdbx_strand_id
1 'polypeptide(L)'
;MGRKGQIDMTKRNLLILIGLLLGTIAFPGIRSALAKPEPAPVEEVSPLHPTFALLDKNGENVLKSGEPLSTMQTCGQCHDTEFIQNHAFHSDLGLSDYAQDGEVNASSGTFGKWDPLTYRFLSQKGDERLDLSTAEWLMLNGSRVVGGGPAETSRAGKPLEDVKADSANPEASLLNPETGQAEAWDWDESGTMEMNCFLCHIDKPNYEARLEALESGQFELANTATLFNGGLVVQTEDGFKWNESAFQEDGEIGEDHVLIKDPTNENCAACHGEIHTDSSSPLTLRAGDLDTPQTATTGQVISAQKISESGVNLSGKAELNRSWDIHAERQLQCTDCHYALNNPARAGETQKVGPEHLLYDPRTLEISEYLERPDHNFARGQSAQYNVAPELKGTMRRCESCHDASKGHSDWLPYIDTHMAAVACETCHIPQLYAPAIQSYDWTVLTLDKGPVKAYRGVEGEPNEVTSLVTGYKPVLLNRTNIDGQQLLTPYNLITAYYWVYEDANGNTRPVRLLDLETAYFENDAYASDILSAFDANSNGILSDDELMIDSSAKEAAVKSKLIALGLENPRIEGLTQPYSINHNVTRGENAVNECKACHNDESRVSQPIKLVSYAPNGVLPAFDTANNVNASGEIVKSDNGAVYYNPVPANDEMYVFGSSRVRWIDWFGALMFAGTLVGVIGHGTLRYLSTRKRARAPKQTERVYMYESYRRFWHWLQTTSIVILLFTGLIIHRPDIFGVFSFRGVVTIHNVIAVILVVNALLSVFYHIATERVQEYIPRPYGFFDDAIVQAKYYISDIFKGEGHPFEKRPDSRMNPIQKVTYFGILNVLLPLQILTGVLMWGVQKWPGIANWFGGLPFLAPFHSLVAWTFAAFIVGHVYMTTTGATPLESIRGMVTGYEEVEVHEHVEEVNEKKEVQSEK
;
A
#
# COMPACT_ATOMS: atom_id res chain seq x y z
N MET A 1 -15.42 -50.65 39.17
CA MET A 1 -14.38 -50.08 40.06
C MET A 1 -14.21 -48.63 39.66
N GLY A 2 -14.49 -47.58 40.42
CA GLY A 2 -14.70 -47.42 41.84
C GLY A 2 -13.95 -46.17 42.30
N ARG A 3 -14.66 -45.06 42.56
CA ARG A 3 -14.47 -44.06 43.64
C ARG A 3 -14.96 -42.66 43.20
N LYS A 4 -16.12 -42.28 43.73
CA LYS A 4 -16.51 -40.88 43.94
C LYS A 4 -15.65 -40.35 45.10
N GLY A 5 -14.84 -39.32 44.86
CA GLY A 5 -14.18 -38.54 45.89
C GLY A 5 -15.06 -37.35 46.25
N GLN A 6 -15.69 -37.41 47.43
CA GLN A 6 -16.44 -36.29 48.00
C GLN A 6 -15.44 -35.45 48.81
N ILE A 7 -15.12 -34.25 48.33
CA ILE A 7 -14.27 -33.30 49.06
C ILE A 7 -15.15 -32.60 50.08
N ASP A 8 -14.95 -32.91 51.36
CA ASP A 8 -15.66 -32.31 52.48
C ASP A 8 -14.98 -30.96 52.82
N MET A 9 -15.55 -29.85 52.35
CA MET A 9 -15.08 -28.52 52.72
C MET A 9 -15.57 -28.18 54.13
N THR A 10 -14.65 -28.08 55.08
CA THR A 10 -14.96 -27.63 56.44
C THR A 10 -15.56 -26.22 56.44
N LYS A 11 -16.55 -25.97 57.32
CA LYS A 11 -17.28 -24.68 57.47
C LYS A 11 -16.37 -23.44 57.54
N ARG A 12 -15.13 -23.59 58.01
CA ARG A 12 -14.13 -22.52 58.06
C ARG A 12 -13.63 -22.10 56.67
N ASN A 13 -13.49 -23.02 55.73
CA ASN A 13 -13.07 -22.72 54.35
C ASN A 13 -14.21 -22.10 53.54
N LEU A 14 -15.47 -22.47 53.83
CA LEU A 14 -16.65 -21.83 53.23
C LEU A 14 -16.79 -20.36 53.70
N LEU A 15 -16.54 -20.08 54.98
CA LEU A 15 -16.55 -18.71 55.51
C LEU A 15 -15.43 -17.83 54.95
N ILE A 16 -14.24 -18.41 54.69
CA ILE A 16 -13.13 -17.69 54.05
C ILE A 16 -13.43 -17.42 52.56
N LEU A 17 -14.05 -18.38 51.85
CA LEU A 17 -14.45 -18.17 50.45
C LEU A 17 -15.58 -17.14 50.32
N ILE A 18 -16.57 -17.15 51.22
CA ILE A 18 -17.65 -16.15 51.25
C ILE A 18 -17.12 -14.77 51.64
N GLY A 19 -16.15 -14.71 52.57
CA GLY A 19 -15.47 -13.45 52.93
C GLY A 19 -14.65 -12.86 51.78
N LEU A 20 -13.97 -13.71 50.99
CA LEU A 20 -13.26 -13.27 49.78
C LEU A 20 -14.22 -12.87 48.66
N LEU A 21 -15.34 -13.58 48.46
CA LEU A 21 -16.36 -13.21 47.47
C LEU A 21 -17.06 -11.88 47.81
N LEU A 22 -17.40 -11.65 49.09
CA LEU A 22 -17.99 -10.39 49.54
C LEU A 22 -16.99 -9.23 49.47
N GLY A 23 -15.70 -9.50 49.70
CA GLY A 23 -14.62 -8.52 49.50
C GLY A 23 -14.45 -8.11 48.02
N THR A 24 -14.62 -9.05 47.08
CA THR A 24 -14.53 -8.76 45.63
C THR A 24 -15.77 -8.08 45.05
N ILE A 25 -16.95 -8.25 45.66
CA ILE A 25 -18.20 -7.62 45.20
C ILE A 25 -18.36 -6.20 45.79
N ALA A 26 -17.81 -5.93 46.98
CA ALA A 26 -17.93 -4.62 47.62
C ALA A 26 -16.88 -3.58 47.14
N PHE A 27 -15.75 -4.01 46.59
CA PHE A 27 -14.68 -3.09 46.14
C PHE A 27 -14.98 -2.29 44.85
N PRO A 28 -15.69 -2.84 43.84
CA PRO A 28 -16.12 -2.07 42.67
C PRO A 28 -17.29 -1.11 42.97
N GLY A 29 -18.25 -1.54 43.81
CA GLY A 29 -19.47 -0.77 44.10
C GLY A 29 -19.22 0.53 44.87
N ILE A 30 -18.18 0.59 45.71
CA ILE A 30 -17.81 1.81 46.45
C ILE A 30 -17.05 2.81 45.55
N ARG A 31 -16.39 2.36 44.47
CA ARG A 31 -15.80 3.28 43.47
C ARG A 31 -16.88 3.91 42.58
N SER A 32 -17.93 3.18 42.20
CA SER A 32 -19.03 3.77 41.41
C SER A 32 -19.93 4.71 42.21
N ALA A 33 -20.07 4.54 43.53
CA ALA A 33 -20.86 5.46 44.37
C ALA A 33 -20.09 6.72 44.80
N LEU A 34 -18.76 6.76 44.64
CA LEU A 34 -17.90 7.91 44.94
C LEU A 34 -17.29 8.55 43.68
N ALA A 35 -17.51 7.98 42.50
CA ALA A 35 -17.26 8.67 41.25
C ALA A 35 -18.31 9.79 41.15
N LYS A 36 -17.87 11.02 41.43
CA LYS A 36 -18.64 12.19 41.00
C LYS A 36 -18.98 12.00 39.52
N PRO A 37 -20.21 12.28 39.07
CA PRO A 37 -20.44 12.43 37.64
C PRO A 37 -19.37 13.37 37.12
N GLU A 38 -18.69 12.93 36.07
CA GLU A 38 -17.80 13.81 35.32
C GLU A 38 -18.62 15.07 35.02
N PRO A 39 -18.14 16.27 35.40
CA PRO A 39 -18.87 17.48 35.08
C PRO A 39 -19.11 17.44 33.58
N ALA A 40 -20.36 17.70 33.17
CA ALA A 40 -20.66 17.92 31.75
C ALA A 40 -19.59 18.89 31.22
N PRO A 41 -19.00 18.63 30.03
CA PRO A 41 -18.05 19.56 29.46
C PRO A 41 -18.69 20.94 29.50
N VAL A 42 -18.02 21.86 30.18
CA VAL A 42 -18.39 23.27 30.10
C VAL A 42 -18.22 23.60 28.61
N GLU A 43 -19.29 24.07 27.95
CA GLU A 43 -19.15 24.64 26.61
C GLU A 43 -18.08 25.72 26.72
N GLU A 44 -16.87 25.42 26.21
CA GLU A 44 -15.77 26.37 26.18
C GLU A 44 -16.12 27.40 25.11
N VAL A 45 -16.77 28.48 25.55
CA VAL A 45 -16.80 29.74 24.80
C VAL A 45 -15.34 30.11 24.55
N SER A 46 -14.94 30.30 23.29
CA SER A 46 -13.58 30.73 22.97
C SER A 46 -13.28 32.02 23.74
N PRO A 47 -12.26 32.04 24.61
CA PRO A 47 -11.93 33.23 25.42
C PRO A 47 -11.43 34.41 24.56
N LEU A 48 -11.31 34.21 23.25
CA LEU A 48 -10.82 35.19 22.27
C LEU A 48 -11.95 35.84 21.47
N HIS A 49 -13.14 35.24 21.38
CA HIS A 49 -14.21 35.78 20.55
C HIS A 49 -15.10 36.76 21.34
N PRO A 50 -15.20 38.04 20.95
CA PRO A 50 -16.18 38.95 21.52
C PRO A 50 -17.59 38.60 20.98
N THR A 51 -18.61 39.27 21.52
CA THR A 51 -19.89 39.39 20.83
C THR A 51 -19.70 40.18 19.52
N PHE A 52 -20.54 39.91 18.53
CA PHE A 52 -20.45 40.55 17.22
C PHE A 52 -21.82 40.61 16.55
N ALA A 53 -21.98 41.53 15.61
CA ALA A 53 -23.18 41.64 14.80
C ALA A 53 -23.17 40.60 13.67
N LEU A 54 -24.32 39.95 13.46
CA LEU A 54 -24.58 39.21 12.22
C LEU A 54 -25.05 40.19 11.15
N LEU A 55 -24.40 40.17 9.99
CA LEU A 55 -24.63 41.09 8.89
C LEU A 55 -25.10 40.35 7.63
N ASP A 56 -25.95 41.00 6.84
CA ASP A 56 -26.33 40.55 5.49
C ASP A 56 -25.28 40.98 4.43
N LYS A 57 -25.54 40.64 3.16
CA LYS A 57 -24.63 40.95 2.04
C LYS A 57 -24.38 42.45 1.82
N ASN A 58 -25.27 43.31 2.29
CA ASN A 58 -25.13 44.77 2.21
C ASN A 58 -24.40 45.36 3.43
N GLY A 59 -24.00 44.51 4.40
CA GLY A 59 -23.40 44.93 5.65
C GLY A 59 -24.41 45.50 6.65
N GLU A 60 -25.71 45.30 6.44
CA GLU A 60 -26.74 45.69 7.40
C GLU A 60 -26.95 44.57 8.42
N ASN A 61 -27.27 44.94 9.66
CA ASN A 61 -27.55 43.97 10.71
C ASN A 61 -28.80 43.15 10.36
N VAL A 62 -28.68 41.83 10.43
CA VAL A 62 -29.74 40.89 10.00
C VAL A 62 -31.06 41.03 10.75
N LEU A 63 -31.05 41.56 11.99
CA LEU A 63 -32.30 41.87 12.71
C LEU A 63 -33.07 43.05 12.12
N LYS A 64 -32.38 43.96 11.44
CA LYS A 64 -32.99 45.15 10.83
C LYS A 64 -33.47 44.86 9.42
N SER A 65 -32.64 44.19 8.63
CA SER A 65 -32.97 43.86 7.25
C SER A 65 -33.93 42.66 7.17
N GLY A 66 -33.77 41.67 8.05
CA GLY A 66 -34.46 40.40 7.96
C GLY A 66 -33.92 39.47 6.87
N GLU A 67 -32.84 39.90 6.20
CA GLU A 67 -32.24 39.20 5.06
C GLU A 67 -31.34 38.04 5.51
N PRO A 68 -30.93 37.17 4.56
CA PRO A 68 -29.98 36.10 4.83
C PRO A 68 -28.62 36.61 5.30
N LEU A 69 -27.93 35.77 6.07
CA LEU A 69 -26.60 36.03 6.60
C LEU A 69 -25.52 36.05 5.52
N SER A 70 -24.69 37.09 5.53
CA SER A 70 -23.39 37.08 4.86
C SER A 70 -22.29 36.77 5.88
N THR A 71 -21.66 35.61 5.72
CA THR A 71 -20.49 35.23 6.52
C THR A 71 -19.29 36.10 6.15
N MET A 72 -19.21 36.52 4.89
CA MET A 72 -18.11 37.34 4.40
C MET A 72 -18.13 38.74 5.01
N GLN A 73 -19.32 39.36 5.18
CA GLN A 73 -19.47 40.64 5.87
C GLN A 73 -19.39 40.51 7.40
N THR A 74 -20.01 39.46 7.96
CA THR A 74 -20.06 39.22 9.41
C THR A 74 -18.66 38.97 9.98
N CYS A 75 -17.96 37.95 9.47
CA CYS A 75 -16.60 37.64 9.91
C CYS A 75 -15.60 38.68 9.41
N GLY A 76 -15.92 39.37 8.30
CA GLY A 76 -15.15 40.47 7.72
C GLY A 76 -14.93 41.67 8.64
N GLN A 77 -15.71 41.80 9.72
CA GLN A 77 -15.52 42.85 10.72
C GLN A 77 -14.20 42.71 11.50
N CYS A 78 -13.65 41.48 11.57
CA CYS A 78 -12.42 41.19 12.34
C CYS A 78 -11.38 40.37 11.55
N HIS A 79 -11.81 39.67 10.50
CA HIS A 79 -10.96 38.82 9.68
C HIS A 79 -10.92 39.33 8.24
N ASP A 80 -9.80 39.14 7.55
CA ASP A 80 -9.70 39.38 6.12
C ASP A 80 -10.33 38.19 5.36
N THR A 81 -11.66 38.20 5.26
CA THR A 81 -12.43 37.12 4.66
C THR A 81 -12.11 36.92 3.17
N GLU A 82 -11.77 37.99 2.45
CA GLU A 82 -11.28 37.91 1.06
C GLU A 82 -9.97 37.13 0.98
N PHE A 83 -9.01 37.41 1.86
CA PHE A 83 -7.77 36.63 1.95
C PHE A 83 -8.07 35.15 2.25
N ILE A 84 -8.92 34.89 3.25
CA ILE A 84 -9.26 33.52 3.68
C ILE A 84 -9.85 32.72 2.52
N GLN A 85 -10.85 33.25 1.82
CA GLN A 85 -11.52 32.58 0.70
C GLN A 85 -10.57 32.33 -0.47
N ASN A 86 -9.74 33.32 -0.83
CA ASN A 86 -8.76 33.18 -1.91
C ASN A 86 -7.59 32.26 -1.54
N HIS A 87 -7.43 31.93 -0.26
CA HIS A 87 -6.46 30.95 0.24
C HIS A 87 -7.18 29.74 0.81
N ALA A 88 -8.19 29.23 0.09
CA ALA A 88 -8.91 28.03 0.44
C ALA A 88 -9.23 27.20 -0.80
N PHE A 89 -8.49 26.12 -1.04
CA PHE A 89 -8.86 25.18 -2.10
C PHE A 89 -10.24 24.53 -1.87
N HIS A 90 -10.70 24.46 -0.61
CA HIS A 90 -12.06 24.01 -0.28
C HIS A 90 -13.15 24.96 -0.83
N SER A 91 -12.79 26.21 -1.11
CA SER A 91 -13.63 27.17 -1.80
C SER A 91 -13.39 27.14 -3.32
N ASP A 92 -12.13 27.19 -3.77
CA ASP A 92 -11.79 27.22 -5.20
C ASP A 92 -12.24 25.97 -5.97
N LEU A 93 -12.01 24.78 -5.41
CA LEU A 93 -12.46 23.49 -5.94
C LEU A 93 -12.03 23.20 -7.39
N GLY A 94 -10.99 23.85 -7.90
CA GLY A 94 -10.51 23.74 -9.28
C GLY A 94 -11.09 24.78 -10.25
N LEU A 95 -11.77 25.82 -9.75
CA LEU A 95 -12.24 26.91 -10.60
C LEU A 95 -11.06 27.70 -11.18
N SER A 96 -10.04 28.00 -10.37
CA SER A 96 -8.89 28.81 -10.75
C SER A 96 -8.07 28.22 -11.91
N ASP A 97 -8.07 26.90 -12.07
CA ASP A 97 -7.37 26.19 -13.15
C ASP A 97 -8.31 25.56 -14.19
N TYR A 98 -9.60 25.93 -14.15
CA TYR A 98 -10.60 25.44 -15.10
C TYR A 98 -10.24 25.81 -16.54
N ALA A 99 -10.18 24.80 -17.40
CA ALA A 99 -9.87 24.89 -18.81
C ALA A 99 -11.04 24.35 -19.65
N GLN A 100 -11.47 25.16 -20.62
CA GLN A 100 -12.46 24.74 -21.61
C GLN A 100 -11.74 24.25 -22.88
N ASP A 101 -11.21 23.03 -22.81
CA ASP A 101 -10.37 22.42 -23.86
C ASP A 101 -11.04 21.24 -24.58
N GLY A 102 -12.27 20.89 -24.19
CA GLY A 102 -13.01 19.76 -24.73
C GLY A 102 -12.66 18.41 -24.09
N GLU A 103 -11.73 18.35 -23.14
CA GLU A 103 -11.45 17.14 -22.36
C GLU A 103 -12.54 16.88 -21.31
N VAL A 104 -12.72 15.62 -20.92
CA VAL A 104 -13.72 15.25 -19.89
C VAL A 104 -13.32 15.72 -18.48
N ASN A 105 -12.04 16.03 -18.25
CA ASN A 105 -11.57 16.65 -17.02
C ASN A 105 -11.08 18.06 -17.33
N ALA A 106 -11.87 19.06 -16.94
CA ALA A 106 -11.61 20.47 -17.21
C ALA A 106 -10.72 21.15 -16.16
N SER A 107 -10.49 20.53 -15.00
CA SER A 107 -9.72 21.14 -13.90
C SER A 107 -9.03 20.09 -13.04
N SER A 108 -8.22 20.55 -12.08
CA SER A 108 -7.62 19.65 -11.10
C SER A 108 -8.54 19.29 -9.92
N GLY A 109 -9.56 20.09 -9.62
CA GLY A 109 -10.45 19.91 -8.47
C GLY A 109 -11.80 19.25 -8.79
N THR A 110 -12.65 19.10 -7.77
CA THR A 110 -13.98 18.46 -7.93
C THR A 110 -14.87 19.21 -8.92
N PHE A 111 -14.74 20.54 -9.02
CA PHE A 111 -15.47 21.35 -9.98
C PHE A 111 -14.80 21.27 -11.35
N GLY A 112 -15.34 20.46 -12.26
CA GLY A 112 -14.81 20.26 -13.62
C GLY A 112 -14.19 18.89 -13.87
N LYS A 113 -14.07 18.03 -12.86
CA LYS A 113 -13.68 16.62 -13.01
C LYS A 113 -14.88 15.72 -13.29
N TRP A 114 -14.67 14.69 -14.09
CA TRP A 114 -15.61 13.58 -14.23
C TRP A 114 -15.58 12.68 -12.99
N ASP A 115 -16.77 12.44 -12.42
CA ASP A 115 -16.95 11.53 -11.30
C ASP A 115 -17.73 10.28 -11.73
N PRO A 116 -17.04 9.15 -11.98
CA PRO A 116 -17.70 7.92 -12.37
C PRO A 116 -18.46 7.23 -11.22
N LEU A 117 -18.32 7.69 -9.98
CA LEU A 117 -19.09 7.15 -8.85
C LEU A 117 -20.50 7.73 -8.81
N THR A 118 -20.65 9.00 -9.16
CA THR A 118 -21.96 9.66 -9.30
C THR A 118 -22.50 9.60 -10.74
N TYR A 119 -21.65 9.29 -11.71
CA TYR A 119 -21.97 9.29 -13.15
C TYR A 119 -22.43 10.66 -13.65
N ARG A 120 -21.83 11.72 -13.10
CA ARG A 120 -22.16 13.09 -13.47
C ARG A 120 -20.93 13.86 -13.92
N PHE A 121 -21.06 14.59 -15.01
CA PHE A 121 -20.03 15.40 -15.65
C PHE A 121 -20.48 16.86 -15.75
N LEU A 122 -19.64 17.79 -15.27
CA LEU A 122 -19.87 19.22 -15.40
C LEU A 122 -19.73 19.66 -16.86
N SER A 123 -20.85 19.99 -17.51
CA SER A 123 -20.85 20.33 -18.93
C SER A 123 -20.08 21.60 -19.21
N GLN A 124 -19.32 21.58 -20.31
CA GLN A 124 -18.61 22.71 -20.84
C GLN A 124 -19.48 23.51 -21.80
N LYS A 125 -19.15 24.79 -21.97
CA LYS A 125 -19.86 25.63 -22.93
C LYS A 125 -19.67 25.08 -24.35
N GLY A 126 -20.76 24.91 -25.08
CA GLY A 126 -20.73 24.37 -26.44
C GLY A 126 -20.72 22.85 -26.53
N ASP A 127 -20.75 22.12 -25.41
CA ASP A 127 -21.09 20.70 -25.42
C ASP A 127 -22.47 20.50 -26.07
N GLU A 128 -22.64 19.40 -26.80
CA GLU A 128 -23.89 19.09 -27.51
C GLU A 128 -25.08 19.01 -26.55
N ARG A 129 -24.83 18.53 -25.32
CA ARG A 129 -25.86 18.21 -24.33
C ARG A 129 -25.42 18.62 -22.93
N LEU A 130 -26.34 19.20 -22.17
CA LEU A 130 -26.17 19.53 -20.75
C LEU A 130 -26.40 18.26 -19.89
N ASP A 131 -25.40 17.87 -19.09
CA ASP A 131 -25.48 16.86 -18.02
C ASP A 131 -25.58 17.51 -16.64
N LEU A 132 -24.54 18.22 -16.20
CA LEU A 132 -24.58 19.10 -15.03
C LEU A 132 -24.31 20.54 -15.45
N SER A 133 -25.22 21.44 -15.08
CA SER A 133 -24.92 22.86 -14.98
C SER A 133 -24.14 23.20 -13.70
N THR A 134 -23.67 24.45 -13.56
CA THR A 134 -23.07 24.93 -12.30
C THR A 134 -24.06 24.85 -11.13
N ALA A 135 -25.32 25.22 -11.34
CA ALA A 135 -26.35 25.14 -10.29
C ALA A 135 -26.63 23.68 -9.88
N GLU A 136 -26.80 22.77 -10.85
CA GLU A 136 -27.01 21.35 -10.54
C GLU A 136 -25.80 20.72 -9.86
N TRP A 137 -24.59 21.16 -10.22
CA TRP A 137 -23.37 20.70 -9.57
C TRP A 137 -23.35 21.12 -8.09
N LEU A 138 -23.81 22.33 -7.75
CA LEU A 138 -23.94 22.78 -6.36
C LEU A 138 -25.07 22.04 -5.62
N MET A 139 -26.20 21.78 -6.28
CA MET A 139 -27.28 20.97 -5.69
C MET A 139 -26.81 19.56 -5.37
N LEU A 140 -26.02 18.94 -6.27
CA LEU A 140 -25.52 17.57 -6.10
C LEU A 140 -24.36 17.47 -5.10
N ASN A 141 -23.44 18.43 -5.12
CA ASN A 141 -22.18 18.36 -4.35
C ASN A 141 -22.18 19.26 -3.11
N GLY A 142 -23.26 20.01 -2.87
CA GLY A 142 -23.35 21.04 -1.84
C GLY A 142 -23.07 20.57 -0.42
N SER A 143 -23.37 19.31 -0.10
CA SER A 143 -23.00 18.65 1.16
C SER A 143 -21.48 18.67 1.44
N ARG A 144 -20.66 18.80 0.39
CA ARG A 144 -19.18 18.75 0.42
C ARG A 144 -18.50 20.05 0.00
N VAL A 145 -19.28 21.10 -0.26
CA VAL A 145 -18.79 22.42 -0.69
C VAL A 145 -18.98 23.39 0.45
N VAL A 146 -17.93 24.11 0.86
CA VAL A 146 -18.03 25.08 1.97
C VAL A 146 -18.59 26.45 1.56
N GLY A 147 -18.67 26.72 0.25
CA GLY A 147 -19.05 28.01 -0.33
C GLY A 147 -17.87 28.76 -0.95
N GLY A 148 -18.17 29.87 -1.64
CA GLY A 148 -17.22 30.61 -2.46
C GLY A 148 -16.81 29.89 -3.75
N GLY A 149 -15.76 30.38 -4.41
CA GLY A 149 -15.25 29.83 -5.67
C GLY A 149 -16.37 29.63 -6.71
N PRO A 150 -16.63 28.41 -7.22
CA PRO A 150 -17.66 28.15 -8.23
C PRO A 150 -19.09 28.36 -7.73
N ALA A 151 -19.29 28.62 -6.44
CA ALA A 151 -20.59 28.96 -5.86
C ALA A 151 -20.89 30.47 -5.84
N GLU A 152 -19.90 31.31 -6.18
CA GLU A 152 -20.04 32.77 -6.28
C GLU A 152 -19.48 33.35 -7.57
N THR A 153 -18.53 32.65 -8.20
CA THR A 153 -17.73 33.14 -9.33
C THR A 153 -17.90 32.22 -10.52
N SER A 154 -18.23 32.81 -11.66
CA SER A 154 -18.26 32.16 -12.97
C SER A 154 -16.87 31.69 -13.42
N ARG A 155 -16.83 30.77 -14.39
CA ARG A 155 -15.62 30.28 -15.07
C ARG A 155 -14.84 31.40 -15.77
N ALA A 156 -15.46 32.56 -16.00
CA ALA A 156 -14.83 33.75 -16.56
C ALA A 156 -14.30 34.74 -15.49
N GLY A 157 -14.39 34.40 -14.20
CA GLY A 157 -13.92 35.23 -13.09
C GLY A 157 -14.84 36.41 -12.72
N LYS A 158 -16.12 36.34 -13.08
CA LYS A 158 -17.15 37.34 -12.70
C LYS A 158 -18.10 36.78 -11.64
N PRO A 159 -18.72 37.61 -10.79
CA PRO A 159 -19.83 37.18 -9.94
C PRO A 159 -20.89 36.41 -10.74
N LEU A 160 -21.47 35.36 -10.16
CA LEU A 160 -22.54 34.58 -10.81
C LEU A 160 -23.81 35.42 -11.01
N GLU A 161 -24.11 36.35 -10.11
CA GLU A 161 -25.21 37.34 -10.25
C GLU A 161 -25.03 38.22 -11.52
N ASP A 162 -23.80 38.43 -12.00
CA ASP A 162 -23.55 39.14 -13.27
C ASP A 162 -23.80 38.26 -14.52
N VAL A 163 -23.99 36.95 -14.34
CA VAL A 163 -24.25 35.99 -15.41
C VAL A 163 -25.76 35.91 -15.66
N LYS A 164 -26.19 36.46 -16.80
CA LYS A 164 -27.59 36.44 -17.20
C LYS A 164 -28.10 35.02 -17.41
N ALA A 165 -29.33 34.78 -16.95
CA ALA A 165 -30.10 33.59 -17.24
C ALA A 165 -30.12 33.28 -18.76
N ASP A 166 -29.60 32.12 -19.13
CA ASP A 166 -29.46 31.68 -20.52
C ASP A 166 -29.41 30.15 -20.59
N SER A 167 -30.43 29.54 -21.19
CA SER A 167 -30.51 28.08 -21.33
C SER A 167 -29.40 27.47 -22.19
N ALA A 168 -28.68 28.28 -22.99
CA ALA A 168 -27.52 27.81 -23.75
C ALA A 168 -26.20 27.91 -22.97
N ASN A 169 -26.20 28.52 -21.78
CA ASN A 169 -25.04 28.68 -20.93
C ASN A 169 -25.09 27.69 -19.76
N PRO A 170 -24.19 26.68 -19.67
CA PRO A 170 -24.19 25.71 -18.57
C PRO A 170 -23.91 26.33 -17.20
N GLU A 171 -23.49 27.60 -17.13
CA GLU A 171 -23.34 28.34 -15.87
C GLU A 171 -24.62 29.07 -15.44
N ALA A 172 -25.63 29.17 -16.31
CA ALA A 172 -26.88 29.90 -16.08
C ALA A 172 -28.08 29.11 -16.64
N SER A 173 -28.02 27.80 -16.50
CA SER A 173 -29.07 26.87 -16.93
C SER A 173 -29.30 25.76 -15.92
N LEU A 174 -30.41 25.04 -16.07
CA LEU A 174 -30.76 23.84 -15.32
C LEU A 174 -31.30 22.79 -16.31
N LEU A 175 -30.92 21.53 -16.18
CA LEU A 175 -31.53 20.47 -16.98
C LEU A 175 -32.94 20.17 -16.45
N ASN A 176 -33.96 20.33 -17.29
CA ASN A 176 -35.30 19.88 -16.96
C ASN A 176 -35.37 18.34 -17.14
N PRO A 177 -35.65 17.57 -16.08
CA PRO A 177 -35.64 16.10 -16.15
C PRO A 177 -36.81 15.52 -16.95
N GLU A 178 -37.92 16.25 -17.11
CA GLU A 178 -39.10 15.80 -17.87
C GLU A 178 -38.91 15.97 -19.38
N THR A 179 -38.28 17.08 -19.79
CA THR A 179 -38.11 17.42 -21.21
C THR A 179 -36.74 17.06 -21.76
N GLY A 180 -35.74 16.89 -20.88
CA GLY A 180 -34.33 16.70 -21.23
C GLY A 180 -33.67 17.92 -21.88
N GLN A 181 -34.33 19.08 -21.81
CA GLN A 181 -33.85 20.35 -22.33
C GLN A 181 -33.32 21.24 -21.20
N ALA A 182 -32.35 22.09 -21.54
CA ALA A 182 -31.87 23.09 -20.60
C ALA A 182 -32.87 24.26 -20.51
N GLU A 183 -33.16 24.68 -19.29
CA GLU A 183 -33.94 25.87 -18.94
C GLU A 183 -33.01 26.93 -18.35
N ALA A 184 -33.38 28.20 -18.45
CA ALA A 184 -32.54 29.29 -17.94
C ALA A 184 -32.60 29.32 -16.41
N TRP A 185 -31.45 29.52 -15.76
CA TRP A 185 -31.31 29.67 -14.31
C TRP A 185 -30.96 31.12 -13.98
N ASP A 186 -31.66 31.72 -13.01
CA ASP A 186 -31.44 33.10 -12.59
C ASP A 186 -30.74 33.15 -11.23
N TRP A 187 -29.48 33.59 -11.23
CA TRP A 187 -28.70 33.76 -10.01
C TRP A 187 -29.21 34.90 -9.13
N ASP A 188 -29.94 35.87 -9.68
CA ASP A 188 -30.58 36.93 -8.87
C ASP A 188 -31.74 36.38 -8.02
N GLU A 189 -32.36 35.25 -8.42
CA GLU A 189 -33.44 34.60 -7.67
C GLU A 189 -32.93 33.55 -6.67
N SER A 190 -31.93 32.77 -7.05
CA SER A 190 -31.34 31.75 -6.16
C SER A 190 -30.36 32.32 -5.13
N GLY A 191 -29.78 33.47 -5.46
CA GLY A 191 -28.54 33.99 -4.89
C GLY A 191 -27.36 33.03 -5.05
N THR A 192 -26.26 33.35 -4.40
CA THR A 192 -25.01 32.59 -4.38
C THR A 192 -24.72 32.01 -2.98
N MET A 193 -23.74 31.12 -2.88
CA MET A 193 -23.33 30.53 -1.60
C MET A 193 -21.93 31.03 -1.23
N GLU A 194 -21.88 32.02 -0.34
CA GLU A 194 -20.65 32.51 0.30
C GLU A 194 -19.95 31.42 1.12
N MET A 195 -18.63 31.53 1.28
CA MET A 195 -17.87 30.62 2.16
C MET A 195 -18.41 30.66 3.60
N ASN A 196 -18.82 29.49 4.08
CA ASN A 196 -19.52 29.34 5.35
C ASN A 196 -18.57 28.98 6.50
N CYS A 197 -18.06 30.00 7.19
CA CYS A 197 -17.16 29.85 8.33
C CYS A 197 -17.77 29.00 9.46
N PHE A 198 -19.10 29.04 9.62
CA PHE A 198 -19.79 28.36 10.72
C PHE A 198 -19.78 26.83 10.58
N LEU A 199 -19.55 26.27 9.38
CA LEU A 199 -19.41 24.81 9.21
C LEU A 199 -18.28 24.24 10.09
N CYS A 200 -17.17 24.98 10.20
CA CYS A 200 -15.98 24.52 10.91
C CYS A 200 -15.83 25.16 12.29
N HIS A 201 -16.40 26.34 12.51
CA HIS A 201 -16.13 27.13 13.69
C HIS A 201 -17.23 27.11 14.76
N ILE A 202 -18.28 26.30 14.64
CA ILE A 202 -19.27 26.10 15.72
C ILE A 202 -19.46 24.63 16.07
N ASP A 203 -20.03 24.37 17.25
CA ASP A 203 -20.21 23.02 17.78
C ASP A 203 -21.20 22.17 16.99
N LYS A 204 -22.35 22.75 16.64
CA LYS A 204 -23.48 22.02 16.03
C LYS A 204 -24.07 22.79 14.85
N PRO A 205 -23.29 23.01 13.77
CA PRO A 205 -23.88 23.52 12.54
C PRO A 205 -25.00 22.58 12.08
N ASN A 206 -26.12 23.15 11.65
CA ASN A 206 -27.24 22.37 11.12
C ASN A 206 -26.97 22.05 9.65
N TYR A 207 -26.34 20.90 9.41
CA TYR A 207 -26.05 20.41 8.06
C TYR A 207 -27.31 20.00 7.28
N GLU A 208 -28.34 19.51 7.96
CA GLU A 208 -29.58 19.03 7.33
C GLU A 208 -30.36 20.19 6.71
N ALA A 209 -30.62 21.25 7.50
CA ALA A 209 -31.30 22.45 7.02
C ALA A 209 -30.50 23.16 5.91
N ARG A 210 -29.16 23.16 6.02
CA ARG A 210 -28.30 23.66 4.96
C ARG A 210 -28.43 22.84 3.69
N LEU A 211 -28.40 21.52 3.79
CA LEU A 211 -28.50 20.64 2.62
C LEU A 211 -29.86 20.80 1.92
N GLU A 212 -30.95 20.91 2.67
CA GLU A 212 -32.29 21.18 2.12
C GLU A 212 -32.33 22.48 1.31
N ALA A 213 -31.69 23.55 1.81
CA ALA A 213 -31.56 24.80 1.06
C ALA A 213 -30.74 24.65 -0.23
N LEU A 214 -29.66 23.86 -0.21
CA LEU A 214 -28.80 23.64 -1.38
C LEU A 214 -29.49 22.77 -2.44
N GLU A 215 -30.14 21.68 -2.05
CA GLU A 215 -30.86 20.78 -2.96
C GLU A 215 -32.07 21.46 -3.61
N SER A 216 -32.69 22.42 -2.92
CA SER A 216 -33.78 23.25 -3.46
C SER A 216 -33.29 24.43 -4.31
N GLY A 217 -31.97 24.64 -4.41
CA GLY A 217 -31.37 25.74 -5.18
C GLY A 217 -31.47 27.11 -4.50
N GLN A 218 -31.79 27.17 -3.21
CA GLN A 218 -31.84 28.40 -2.41
C GLN A 218 -30.46 28.67 -1.81
N PHE A 219 -29.47 28.93 -2.67
CA PHE A 219 -28.07 29.03 -2.28
C PHE A 219 -27.79 30.15 -1.26
N GLU A 220 -28.48 31.29 -1.36
CA GLU A 220 -28.34 32.42 -0.42
C GLU A 220 -28.72 32.06 1.02
N LEU A 221 -29.62 31.08 1.21
CA LEU A 221 -30.08 30.66 2.53
C LEU A 221 -29.13 29.69 3.24
N ALA A 222 -28.17 29.09 2.53
CA ALA A 222 -27.32 28.02 3.06
C ALA A 222 -26.59 28.41 4.37
N ASN A 223 -26.10 29.65 4.44
CA ASN A 223 -25.34 30.12 5.60
C ASN A 223 -26.25 30.42 6.80
N THR A 224 -27.44 30.96 6.53
CA THR A 224 -28.47 31.18 7.55
C THR A 224 -29.00 29.86 8.10
N ALA A 225 -29.30 28.89 7.23
CA ALA A 225 -29.82 27.58 7.59
C ALA A 225 -28.86 26.80 8.51
N THR A 226 -27.55 27.00 8.34
CA THR A 226 -26.50 26.41 9.19
C THR A 226 -26.66 26.79 10.67
N LEU A 227 -27.23 27.96 10.97
CA LEU A 227 -27.39 28.47 12.33
C LEU A 227 -28.68 27.98 13.02
N PHE A 228 -29.52 27.19 12.35
CA PHE A 228 -30.84 26.80 12.87
C PHE A 228 -30.78 26.08 14.22
N ASN A 229 -29.81 25.19 14.43
CA ASN A 229 -29.65 24.48 15.72
C ASN A 229 -29.09 25.37 16.85
N GLY A 230 -28.49 26.50 16.52
CA GLY A 230 -27.89 27.43 17.49
C GLY A 230 -28.89 28.35 18.19
N GLY A 231 -30.17 28.26 17.84
CA GLY A 231 -31.23 29.12 18.40
C GLY A 231 -31.19 30.58 17.92
N LEU A 232 -30.32 30.90 16.96
CA LEU A 232 -30.20 32.22 16.33
C LEU A 232 -31.29 32.48 15.28
N VAL A 233 -31.80 31.41 14.66
CA VAL A 233 -32.89 31.47 13.69
C VAL A 233 -33.97 30.43 14.01
N VAL A 234 -35.19 30.72 13.60
CA VAL A 234 -36.37 29.86 13.70
C VAL A 234 -36.89 29.61 12.29
N GLN A 235 -37.17 28.36 11.96
CA GLN A 235 -37.78 28.00 10.68
C GLN A 235 -39.25 28.43 10.65
N THR A 236 -39.68 29.02 9.54
CA THR A 236 -41.05 29.47 9.25
C THR A 236 -41.53 28.86 7.92
N GLU A 237 -42.81 29.06 7.57
CA GLU A 237 -43.33 28.62 6.26
C GLU A 237 -42.67 29.36 5.08
N ASP A 238 -42.13 30.56 5.32
CA ASP A 238 -41.51 31.43 4.31
C ASP A 238 -39.96 31.42 4.36
N GLY A 239 -39.33 30.50 5.11
CA GLY A 239 -37.87 30.38 5.24
C GLY A 239 -37.35 30.42 6.68
N PHE A 240 -36.38 31.29 6.97
CA PHE A 240 -35.83 31.47 8.31
C PHE A 240 -36.13 32.87 8.84
N LYS A 241 -36.48 32.95 10.13
CA LYS A 241 -36.65 34.21 10.85
C LYS A 241 -35.65 34.30 12.00
N TRP A 242 -34.97 35.43 12.12
CA TRP A 242 -34.05 35.70 13.23
C TRP A 242 -34.76 35.70 14.59
N ASN A 243 -34.14 35.03 15.56
CA ASN A 243 -34.63 34.99 16.93
C ASN A 243 -34.14 36.22 17.70
N GLU A 244 -34.97 37.27 17.78
CA GLU A 244 -34.65 38.52 18.47
C GLU A 244 -34.15 38.33 19.90
N SER A 245 -34.54 37.27 20.62
CA SER A 245 -34.08 37.04 21.99
C SER A 245 -32.63 36.56 22.10
N ALA A 246 -32.03 36.11 20.99
CA ALA A 246 -30.64 35.66 20.95
C ALA A 246 -29.64 36.82 20.74
N PHE A 247 -30.13 38.05 20.67
CA PHE A 247 -29.35 39.25 20.42
C PHE A 247 -29.49 40.27 21.57
N GLN A 248 -28.49 41.12 21.67
CA GLN A 248 -28.42 42.24 22.62
C GLN A 248 -29.09 43.49 22.03
N GLU A 249 -29.30 44.52 22.87
CA GLU A 249 -29.95 45.78 22.46
C GLU A 249 -29.18 46.55 21.37
N ASP A 250 -27.87 46.36 21.27
CA ASP A 250 -27.01 46.93 20.23
C ASP A 250 -27.04 46.15 18.90
N GLY A 251 -27.72 45.00 18.88
CA GLY A 251 -27.86 44.13 17.72
C GLY A 251 -26.75 43.08 17.58
N GLU A 252 -25.83 42.97 18.53
CA GLU A 252 -24.85 41.88 18.58
C GLU A 252 -25.49 40.59 19.11
N ILE A 253 -24.90 39.43 18.80
CA ILE A 253 -25.33 38.16 19.41
C ILE A 253 -25.08 38.18 20.92
N GLY A 254 -25.95 37.52 21.68
CA GLY A 254 -25.80 37.34 23.13
C GLY A 254 -24.55 36.54 23.47
N GLU A 255 -23.92 36.81 24.62
CA GLU A 255 -22.72 36.10 25.09
C GLU A 255 -22.91 34.57 25.17
N ASP A 256 -24.11 34.12 25.51
CA ASP A 256 -24.51 32.70 25.57
C ASP A 256 -24.73 32.06 24.19
N HIS A 257 -24.76 32.87 23.12
CA HIS A 257 -24.89 32.43 21.74
C HIS A 257 -23.59 32.60 20.92
N VAL A 258 -22.50 33.08 21.53
CA VAL A 258 -21.16 33.10 20.91
C VAL A 258 -20.56 31.69 20.96
N LEU A 259 -20.87 30.87 19.95
CA LEU A 259 -20.47 29.45 19.88
C LEU A 259 -19.21 29.20 19.05
N ILE A 260 -18.38 30.24 18.83
CA ILE A 260 -17.18 30.11 18.00
C ILE A 260 -16.09 29.30 18.72
N LYS A 261 -15.53 28.30 18.04
CA LYS A 261 -14.47 27.43 18.54
C LYS A 261 -13.48 26.99 17.44
N ASP A 262 -12.42 26.30 17.86
CA ASP A 262 -11.52 25.59 16.96
C ASP A 262 -12.24 24.41 16.28
N PRO A 263 -11.94 24.10 15.00
CA PRO A 263 -12.58 22.99 14.31
C PRO A 263 -12.29 21.64 14.96
N THR A 264 -13.34 20.83 15.16
CA THR A 264 -13.22 19.48 15.72
C THR A 264 -13.31 18.41 14.63
N ASN A 265 -13.00 17.16 15.01
CA ASN A 265 -13.13 16.03 14.09
C ASN A 265 -14.54 15.90 13.53
N GLU A 266 -15.58 16.16 14.31
CA GLU A 266 -16.98 16.11 13.88
C GLU A 266 -17.29 17.15 12.79
N ASN A 267 -16.70 18.34 12.86
CA ASN A 267 -16.83 19.34 11.79
C ASN A 267 -16.23 18.80 10.48
N CYS A 268 -15.04 18.18 10.53
CA CYS A 268 -14.42 17.56 9.35
C CYS A 268 -15.22 16.35 8.83
N ALA A 269 -15.81 15.57 9.74
CA ALA A 269 -16.56 14.35 9.42
C ALA A 269 -17.75 14.60 8.50
N ALA A 270 -18.39 15.77 8.64
CA ALA A 270 -19.61 16.14 7.93
C ALA A 270 -19.47 16.09 6.40
N CYS A 271 -18.25 16.26 5.86
CA CYS A 271 -18.00 16.26 4.41
C CYS A 271 -16.99 15.19 3.95
N HIS A 272 -16.24 14.57 4.88
CA HIS A 272 -15.13 13.68 4.52
C HIS A 272 -15.41 12.19 4.75
N GLY A 273 -15.94 11.80 5.90
CA GLY A 273 -15.98 10.37 6.26
C GLY A 273 -16.52 10.10 7.65
N GLU A 274 -16.67 8.82 7.96
CA GLU A 274 -17.19 8.34 9.23
C GLU A 274 -16.18 8.58 10.35
N ILE A 275 -16.52 9.52 11.23
CA ILE A 275 -15.80 9.81 12.46
C ILE A 275 -16.77 9.60 13.62
N HIS A 276 -16.37 8.74 14.55
CA HIS A 276 -17.19 8.40 15.70
C HIS A 276 -16.44 8.72 16.98
N THR A 277 -16.77 9.87 17.57
CA THR A 277 -16.16 10.39 18.79
C THR A 277 -16.96 10.05 20.05
N ASP A 278 -18.25 9.71 19.92
CA ASP A 278 -19.09 9.30 21.03
C ASP A 278 -18.75 7.89 21.53
N SER A 279 -18.07 7.80 22.66
CA SER A 279 -17.74 6.51 23.28
C SER A 279 -18.94 5.78 23.89
N SER A 280 -20.10 6.45 24.06
CA SER A 280 -21.27 5.89 24.74
C SER A 280 -22.21 5.11 23.81
N SER A 281 -22.27 5.46 22.53
CA SER A 281 -23.04 4.73 21.52
C SER A 281 -22.14 3.78 20.71
N PRO A 282 -22.62 2.56 20.39
CA PRO A 282 -21.91 1.65 19.48
C PRO A 282 -21.84 2.24 18.06
N LEU A 283 -20.65 2.28 17.48
CA LEU A 283 -20.43 2.73 16.10
C LEU A 283 -21.17 1.84 15.10
N THR A 284 -21.93 2.45 14.20
CA THR A 284 -22.50 1.81 13.00
C THR A 284 -21.84 2.36 11.75
N LEU A 285 -21.96 1.67 10.61
CA LEU A 285 -21.33 2.09 9.35
C LEU A 285 -22.36 2.58 8.35
N ARG A 286 -21.98 3.58 7.57
CA ARG A 286 -22.67 4.04 6.35
C ARG A 286 -21.81 3.68 5.14
N ALA A 287 -21.68 2.40 4.87
CA ALA A 287 -20.87 1.92 3.76
C ALA A 287 -21.56 2.22 2.42
N GLY A 288 -20.78 2.75 1.47
CA GLY A 288 -21.26 3.12 0.13
C GLY A 288 -21.94 4.50 0.04
N ASP A 289 -22.07 5.22 1.16
CA ASP A 289 -22.63 6.57 1.20
C ASP A 289 -21.61 7.61 0.70
N LEU A 290 -21.87 8.21 -0.46
CA LEU A 290 -20.95 9.15 -1.11
C LEU A 290 -20.88 10.51 -0.40
N ASP A 291 -21.77 10.81 0.56
CA ASP A 291 -21.63 11.95 1.49
C ASP A 291 -20.57 11.68 2.56
N THR A 292 -20.14 10.42 2.74
CA THR A 292 -18.98 10.03 3.54
C THR A 292 -17.88 9.43 2.66
N PRO A 293 -17.34 10.19 1.68
CA PRO A 293 -16.60 9.65 0.55
C PRO A 293 -15.35 8.85 0.95
N GLN A 294 -14.67 9.24 2.03
CA GLN A 294 -13.51 8.48 2.52
C GLN A 294 -13.91 7.08 2.99
N THR A 295 -14.98 6.96 3.78
CA THR A 295 -15.47 5.67 4.26
C THR A 295 -16.06 4.85 3.12
N ALA A 296 -16.86 5.45 2.24
CA ALA A 296 -17.42 4.76 1.09
C ALA A 296 -16.34 4.21 0.14
N THR A 297 -15.31 5.00 -0.17
CA THR A 297 -14.28 4.60 -1.14
C THR A 297 -13.18 3.72 -0.56
N THR A 298 -12.97 3.72 0.75
CA THR A 298 -11.82 3.00 1.36
C THR A 298 -12.12 2.20 2.62
N GLY A 299 -13.28 2.37 3.25
CA GLY A 299 -13.58 1.75 4.55
C GLY A 299 -12.75 2.32 5.71
N GLN A 300 -12.19 3.52 5.56
CA GLN A 300 -11.55 4.25 6.66
C GLN A 300 -12.61 4.74 7.66
N VAL A 301 -12.34 4.58 8.96
CA VAL A 301 -13.24 4.92 10.07
C VAL A 301 -12.41 5.50 11.21
N ILE A 302 -12.61 6.78 11.51
CA ILE A 302 -11.80 7.47 12.53
C ILE A 302 -12.54 7.35 13.86
N SER A 303 -12.13 6.39 14.70
CA SER A 303 -12.73 6.22 16.02
C SER A 303 -11.77 5.63 17.05
N ALA A 304 -11.85 6.15 18.27
CA ALA A 304 -11.19 5.61 19.45
C ALA A 304 -11.88 4.33 19.98
N GLN A 305 -13.14 4.09 19.59
CA GLN A 305 -13.92 2.94 20.04
C GLN A 305 -13.25 1.65 19.58
N LYS A 306 -13.28 0.62 20.44
CA LYS A 306 -12.79 -0.70 20.04
C LYS A 306 -13.71 -1.31 18.99
N ILE A 307 -13.11 -1.94 17.99
CA ILE A 307 -13.85 -2.61 16.91
C ILE A 307 -14.82 -3.65 17.48
N SER A 308 -14.40 -4.41 18.51
CA SER A 308 -15.24 -5.38 19.21
C SER A 308 -16.48 -4.80 19.90
N GLU A 309 -16.48 -3.50 20.21
CA GLU A 309 -17.56 -2.78 20.91
C GLU A 309 -18.51 -2.05 19.95
N SER A 310 -18.19 -2.02 18.65
CA SER A 310 -19.05 -1.41 17.62
C SER A 310 -20.42 -2.09 17.51
N GLY A 311 -21.38 -1.44 16.85
CA GLY A 311 -22.68 -2.01 16.46
C GLY A 311 -22.61 -2.92 15.24
N VAL A 312 -21.45 -3.08 14.61
CA VAL A 312 -21.29 -3.78 13.33
C VAL A 312 -21.23 -5.30 13.50
N ASN A 313 -21.88 -6.05 12.61
CA ASN A 313 -21.83 -7.52 12.58
C ASN A 313 -20.53 -8.01 11.90
N LEU A 314 -19.44 -8.00 12.64
CA LEU A 314 -18.08 -8.31 12.14
C LEU A 314 -17.70 -9.79 12.28
N SER A 315 -17.03 -10.32 11.26
CA SER A 315 -16.35 -11.62 11.35
C SER A 315 -15.24 -11.57 12.41
N GLY A 316 -15.24 -12.53 13.33
CA GLY A 316 -14.25 -12.60 14.41
C GLY A 316 -14.31 -11.45 15.42
N LYS A 317 -15.42 -10.71 15.50
CA LYS A 317 -15.56 -9.47 16.31
C LYS A 317 -14.98 -9.52 17.72
N ALA A 318 -15.18 -10.63 18.43
CA ALA A 318 -14.73 -10.78 19.81
C ALA A 318 -13.19 -10.70 19.98
N GLU A 319 -12.43 -10.97 18.91
CA GLU A 319 -10.97 -10.95 18.90
C GLU A 319 -10.41 -9.56 18.53
N LEU A 320 -11.25 -8.65 18.01
CA LEU A 320 -10.87 -7.33 17.51
C LEU A 320 -10.81 -6.27 18.63
N ASN A 321 -9.99 -6.51 19.65
CA ASN A 321 -9.83 -5.66 20.84
C ASN A 321 -8.86 -4.47 20.62
N ARG A 322 -8.91 -3.84 19.45
CA ARG A 322 -8.18 -2.61 19.12
C ARG A 322 -9.16 -1.51 18.74
N SER A 323 -8.76 -0.24 18.90
CA SER A 323 -9.47 0.91 18.33
C SER A 323 -9.55 0.83 16.81
N TRP A 324 -10.50 1.50 16.17
CA TRP A 324 -10.53 1.62 14.71
C TRP A 324 -9.27 2.33 14.19
N ASP A 325 -8.93 3.47 14.80
CA ASP A 325 -7.72 4.25 14.53
C ASP A 325 -6.99 4.61 15.83
N ILE A 326 -5.69 4.30 15.89
CA ILE A 326 -4.85 4.61 17.05
C ILE A 326 -4.69 6.11 17.28
N HIS A 327 -4.75 6.95 16.24
CA HIS A 327 -4.63 8.39 16.39
C HIS A 327 -5.85 8.98 17.08
N ALA A 328 -7.05 8.48 16.76
CA ALA A 328 -8.28 8.83 17.46
C ALA A 328 -8.24 8.34 18.93
N GLU A 329 -7.76 7.12 19.20
CA GLU A 329 -7.51 6.63 20.58
C GLU A 329 -6.56 7.55 21.36
N ARG A 330 -5.63 8.22 20.66
CA ARG A 330 -4.66 9.17 21.25
C ARG A 330 -5.17 10.62 21.24
N GLN A 331 -6.43 10.84 20.90
CA GLN A 331 -7.11 12.13 20.90
C GLN A 331 -6.52 13.18 19.94
N LEU A 332 -5.81 12.73 18.90
CA LEU A 332 -5.35 13.63 17.83
C LEU A 332 -6.57 14.16 17.05
N GLN A 333 -6.56 15.46 16.79
CA GLN A 333 -7.56 16.10 15.94
C GLN A 333 -7.11 16.09 14.47
N CYS A 334 -8.05 16.19 13.54
CA CYS A 334 -7.78 16.31 12.11
C CYS A 334 -6.86 17.51 11.85
N THR A 335 -7.09 18.64 12.52
CA THR A 335 -6.32 19.89 12.43
C THR A 335 -4.89 19.78 12.99
N ASP A 336 -4.57 18.77 13.81
CA ASP A 336 -3.18 18.54 14.25
C ASP A 336 -2.27 18.08 13.11
N CYS A 337 -2.85 17.44 12.09
CA CYS A 337 -2.19 17.00 10.88
C CYS A 337 -2.51 17.92 9.69
N HIS A 338 -3.78 18.30 9.54
CA HIS A 338 -4.30 19.19 8.50
C HIS A 338 -4.39 20.64 8.99
N TYR A 339 -3.23 21.20 9.38
CA TYR A 339 -3.13 22.55 9.93
C TYR A 339 -3.10 23.62 8.81
N ALA A 340 -3.50 24.85 9.14
CA ALA A 340 -3.30 26.03 8.29
C ALA A 340 -1.80 26.29 8.05
N LEU A 341 -1.39 26.48 6.79
CA LEU A 341 0.04 26.51 6.42
C LEU A 341 0.82 27.68 7.03
N ASN A 342 0.13 28.79 7.33
CA ASN A 342 0.72 29.96 7.99
C ASN A 342 0.56 29.95 9.52
N ASN A 343 0.12 28.84 10.12
CA ASN A 343 -0.05 28.74 11.57
C ASN A 343 1.31 28.95 12.29
N PRO A 344 1.43 29.98 13.16
CA PRO A 344 2.70 30.34 13.79
C PRO A 344 3.23 29.27 14.75
N ALA A 345 2.36 28.45 15.34
CA ALA A 345 2.77 27.32 16.19
C ALA A 345 3.39 26.16 15.38
N ARG A 346 3.21 26.17 14.04
CA ARG A 346 3.71 25.16 13.10
C ARG A 346 4.77 25.72 12.13
N ALA A 347 5.07 27.02 12.22
CA ALA A 347 5.93 27.75 11.27
C ALA A 347 7.38 27.24 11.16
N GLY A 348 7.89 26.49 12.15
CA GLY A 348 9.21 25.84 12.07
C GLY A 348 9.28 24.69 11.03
N GLU A 349 8.14 24.23 10.50
CA GLU A 349 8.05 22.99 9.74
C GLU A 349 7.95 23.23 8.22
N THR A 350 7.38 24.36 7.81
CA THR A 350 7.46 24.92 6.45
C THR A 350 8.85 25.49 6.13
N GLN A 351 9.71 25.68 7.14
CA GLN A 351 11.07 26.23 7.01
C GLN A 351 12.10 25.32 6.32
N LYS A 352 11.77 24.08 5.93
CA LYS A 352 12.64 23.28 5.03
C LYS A 352 12.87 23.92 3.65
N VAL A 353 12.09 24.95 3.31
CA VAL A 353 12.25 25.77 2.09
C VAL A 353 13.19 26.98 2.33
N GLY A 354 13.60 27.22 3.58
CA GLY A 354 14.58 28.27 3.93
C GLY A 354 16.00 27.91 3.46
N PRO A 355 16.92 28.89 3.38
CA PRO A 355 18.31 28.63 3.01
C PRO A 355 18.93 27.52 3.87
N GLU A 356 19.66 26.58 3.27
CA GLU A 356 20.23 25.39 3.96
C GLU A 356 21.05 25.70 5.23
N HIS A 357 21.58 26.92 5.36
CA HIS A 357 22.37 27.36 6.51
C HIS A 357 21.54 27.85 7.71
N LEU A 358 20.22 27.99 7.56
CA LEU A 358 19.34 28.59 8.55
C LEU A 358 18.60 27.49 9.33
N LEU A 359 19.00 27.27 10.59
CA LEU A 359 18.46 26.20 11.43
C LEU A 359 17.09 26.53 12.05
N TYR A 360 16.76 27.82 12.17
CA TYR A 360 15.50 28.31 12.71
C TYR A 360 15.26 29.74 12.21
N ASP A 361 14.11 30.00 11.60
CA ASP A 361 13.68 31.32 11.18
C ASP A 361 12.77 31.93 12.25
N PRO A 362 13.20 33.01 12.94
CA PRO A 362 12.37 33.67 13.94
C PRO A 362 11.25 34.53 13.35
N ARG A 363 11.16 34.66 12.01
CA ARG A 363 10.14 35.47 11.33
C ARG A 363 8.82 34.71 11.18
N THR A 364 8.19 34.37 12.29
CA THR A 364 6.83 33.80 12.33
C THR A 364 5.81 34.92 12.40
N LEU A 365 4.60 34.70 11.87
CA LEU A 365 3.49 35.65 12.05
C LEU A 365 3.18 35.83 13.54
N GLU A 366 2.81 37.04 13.93
CA GLU A 366 2.22 37.26 15.26
C GLU A 366 0.83 36.61 15.30
N ILE A 367 0.40 36.16 16.49
CA ILE A 367 -0.90 35.46 16.63
C ILE A 367 -2.06 36.33 16.13
N SER A 368 -2.04 37.65 16.39
CA SER A 368 -3.06 38.56 15.89
C SER A 368 -3.10 38.65 14.36
N GLU A 369 -1.95 38.64 13.70
CA GLU A 369 -1.86 38.68 12.24
C GLU A 369 -2.35 37.36 11.62
N TYR A 370 -2.02 36.23 12.26
CA TYR A 370 -2.55 34.93 11.87
C TYR A 370 -4.07 34.84 12.05
N LEU A 371 -4.61 35.38 13.15
CA LEU A 371 -6.05 35.38 13.38
C LEU A 371 -6.78 36.28 12.38
N GLU A 372 -6.20 37.39 11.95
CA GLU A 372 -6.77 38.24 10.89
C GLU A 372 -6.73 37.56 9.51
N ARG A 373 -5.63 36.85 9.19
CA ARG A 373 -5.38 36.21 7.88
C ARG A 373 -4.97 34.74 7.99
N PRO A 374 -5.83 33.84 8.51
CA PRO A 374 -5.51 32.42 8.58
C PRO A 374 -5.59 31.79 7.19
N ASP A 375 -4.54 31.08 6.77
CA ASP A 375 -4.51 30.37 5.50
C ASP A 375 -5.37 29.09 5.58
N HIS A 376 -6.44 29.03 4.78
CA HIS A 376 -7.38 27.91 4.73
C HIS A 376 -7.02 26.85 3.68
N ASN A 377 -5.83 26.97 3.09
CA ASN A 377 -5.16 25.89 2.41
C ASN A 377 -4.57 24.96 3.48
N PHE A 378 -5.35 23.96 3.87
CA PHE A 378 -4.91 23.02 4.90
C PHE A 378 -3.82 22.09 4.38
N ALA A 379 -2.84 21.81 5.25
CA ALA A 379 -1.77 20.89 4.95
C ALA A 379 -2.34 19.50 4.55
N ARG A 380 -1.81 18.88 3.51
CA ARG A 380 -2.28 17.56 3.04
C ARG A 380 -1.16 16.57 2.75
N GLY A 381 -1.50 15.30 2.87
CA GLY A 381 -0.64 14.18 2.53
C GLY A 381 -0.45 13.99 1.02
N GLN A 382 0.32 12.96 0.66
CA GLN A 382 0.73 12.69 -0.72
C GLN A 382 -0.24 11.80 -1.50
N SER A 383 -1.53 11.97 -1.23
CA SER A 383 -2.58 11.06 -1.67
C SER A 383 -2.82 11.08 -3.19
N ALA A 384 -3.34 9.96 -3.71
CA ALA A 384 -3.78 9.79 -5.10
C ALA A 384 -5.09 10.52 -5.42
N GLN A 385 -5.86 10.87 -4.38
CA GLN A 385 -7.07 11.65 -4.51
C GLN A 385 -6.79 12.98 -5.20
N TYR A 386 -7.62 13.27 -6.20
CA TYR A 386 -7.53 14.44 -7.07
C TYR A 386 -8.42 15.60 -6.61
N ASN A 387 -9.41 15.36 -5.77
CA ASN A 387 -10.36 16.36 -5.26
C ASN A 387 -9.78 17.32 -4.20
N VAL A 388 -8.48 17.53 -4.22
CA VAL A 388 -7.71 18.23 -3.18
C VAL A 388 -6.55 18.96 -3.84
N ALA A 389 -6.16 20.10 -3.26
CA ALA A 389 -5.15 21.04 -3.76
C ALA A 389 -3.85 20.36 -4.24
N PRO A 390 -3.59 20.26 -5.55
CA PRO A 390 -2.42 19.53 -6.07
C PRO A 390 -1.08 20.09 -5.59
N GLU A 391 -0.98 21.41 -5.51
CA GLU A 391 0.20 22.19 -5.14
C GLU A 391 0.60 22.05 -3.67
N LEU A 392 -0.35 21.66 -2.80
CA LEU A 392 -0.12 21.45 -1.36
C LEU A 392 0.32 20.03 -1.03
N LYS A 393 0.57 19.19 -2.03
CA LYS A 393 0.93 17.78 -1.84
C LYS A 393 2.20 17.64 -0.98
N GLY A 394 2.08 16.96 0.16
CA GLY A 394 3.23 16.67 1.03
C GLY A 394 3.58 17.78 2.03
N THR A 395 2.69 18.76 2.22
CA THR A 395 2.80 19.79 3.26
C THR A 395 2.44 19.28 4.66
N MET A 396 1.63 18.21 4.75
CA MET A 396 1.29 17.55 6.01
C MET A 396 2.49 16.80 6.62
N ARG A 397 2.54 16.73 7.96
CA ARG A 397 3.49 15.87 8.68
C ARG A 397 3.35 14.42 8.23
N ARG A 398 4.49 13.79 7.98
CA ARG A 398 4.56 12.34 7.75
C ARG A 398 4.82 11.60 9.06
N CYS A 399 4.62 10.28 9.09
CA CYS A 399 4.79 9.46 10.29
C CYS A 399 6.15 9.69 10.98
N GLU A 400 7.22 9.80 10.20
CA GLU A 400 8.58 10.01 10.70
C GLU A 400 8.85 11.41 11.26
N SER A 401 7.92 12.34 11.09
CA SER A 401 7.98 13.66 11.75
C SER A 401 7.67 13.56 13.26
N CYS A 402 6.93 12.52 13.66
CA CYS A 402 6.54 12.28 15.05
C CYS A 402 7.14 10.97 15.61
N HIS A 403 7.49 10.00 14.74
CA HIS A 403 7.95 8.67 15.13
C HIS A 403 9.38 8.40 14.66
N ASP A 404 10.23 7.93 15.58
CA ASP A 404 11.57 7.44 15.24
C ASP A 404 11.53 5.94 14.90
N ALA A 405 11.57 5.63 13.59
CA ALA A 405 11.55 4.25 13.10
C ALA A 405 12.75 3.43 13.61
N SER A 406 13.90 4.06 13.87
CA SER A 406 15.11 3.37 14.36
C SER A 406 14.97 2.87 15.80
N LYS A 407 14.09 3.48 16.59
CA LYS A 407 13.78 3.08 17.98
C LYS A 407 12.62 2.10 18.03
N GLY A 408 11.56 2.37 17.29
CA GLY A 408 10.34 1.56 17.32
C GLY A 408 10.50 0.15 16.74
N HIS A 409 11.47 -0.06 15.84
CA HIS A 409 11.57 -1.29 15.06
C HIS A 409 12.88 -2.06 15.24
N SER A 410 13.85 -1.55 16.01
CA SER A 410 15.17 -2.18 16.21
C SER A 410 15.10 -3.62 16.68
N ASP A 411 14.06 -3.93 17.46
CA ASP A 411 13.92 -5.19 18.14
C ASP A 411 13.40 -6.30 17.25
N TRP A 412 12.83 -6.00 16.07
CA TRP A 412 12.23 -7.00 15.19
C TRP A 412 12.56 -6.84 13.71
N LEU A 413 12.69 -5.61 13.19
CA LEU A 413 12.87 -5.34 11.77
C LEU A 413 14.37 -5.19 11.44
N PRO A 414 15.00 -6.18 10.77
CA PRO A 414 16.34 -5.99 10.24
C PRO A 414 16.30 -5.01 9.06
N TYR A 415 17.39 -4.30 8.83
CA TYR A 415 17.55 -3.35 7.73
C TYR A 415 16.47 -2.25 7.64
N ILE A 416 16.23 -1.54 8.74
CA ILE A 416 15.15 -0.55 8.86
C ILE A 416 15.18 0.47 7.72
N ASP A 417 16.32 1.11 7.44
CA ASP A 417 16.36 2.18 6.43
C ASP A 417 16.10 1.65 5.01
N THR A 418 16.50 0.40 4.71
CA THR A 418 16.18 -0.23 3.42
C THR A 418 14.67 -0.47 3.28
N HIS A 419 13.98 -0.83 4.37
CA HIS A 419 12.52 -0.96 4.34
C HIS A 419 11.85 0.40 4.22
N MET A 420 12.26 1.40 4.99
CA MET A 420 11.67 2.74 4.95
C MET A 420 11.94 3.47 3.62
N ALA A 421 12.94 3.04 2.85
CA ALA A 421 13.19 3.51 1.49
C ALA A 421 12.30 2.86 0.42
N ALA A 422 11.57 1.79 0.76
CA ALA A 422 10.83 0.97 -0.21
C ALA A 422 9.33 0.83 0.12
N VAL A 423 8.95 0.91 1.40
CA VAL A 423 7.56 0.82 1.85
C VAL A 423 7.21 2.00 2.76
N ALA A 424 5.98 2.50 2.63
CA ALA A 424 5.44 3.51 3.54
C ALA A 424 5.06 2.89 4.90
N CYS A 425 4.95 3.69 5.97
CA CYS A 425 4.58 3.19 7.30
C CYS A 425 3.20 2.52 7.28
N GLU A 426 2.27 3.11 6.53
CA GLU A 426 0.91 2.67 6.27
C GLU A 426 0.86 1.23 5.73
N THR A 427 1.86 0.81 4.94
CA THR A 427 1.95 -0.55 4.43
C THR A 427 2.01 -1.59 5.54
N CYS A 428 2.71 -1.30 6.64
CA CYS A 428 2.80 -2.21 7.80
C CYS A 428 1.71 -1.94 8.84
N HIS A 429 1.30 -0.68 8.99
CA HIS A 429 0.38 -0.24 10.05
C HIS A 429 -1.09 -0.20 9.63
N ILE A 430 -1.42 -0.50 8.37
CA ILE A 430 -2.79 -0.68 7.87
C ILE A 430 -2.86 -2.01 7.09
N PRO A 431 -2.72 -3.16 7.78
CA PRO A 431 -2.72 -4.46 7.12
C PRO A 431 -4.10 -4.87 6.56
N GLN A 432 -5.17 -4.37 7.18
CA GLN A 432 -6.55 -4.73 6.89
C GLN A 432 -7.49 -3.62 7.34
N LEU A 433 -8.53 -3.40 6.54
CA LEU A 433 -9.66 -2.51 6.84
C LEU A 433 -10.81 -3.39 7.32
N TYR A 434 -11.56 -2.88 8.30
CA TYR A 434 -12.67 -3.62 8.92
C TYR A 434 -14.05 -3.10 8.54
N ALA A 435 -14.14 -1.95 7.85
CA ALA A 435 -15.38 -1.51 7.22
C ALA A 435 -15.41 -1.94 5.74
N PRO A 436 -16.61 -2.15 5.17
CA PRO A 436 -16.76 -2.35 3.74
C PRO A 436 -16.35 -1.10 2.96
N ALA A 437 -16.05 -1.28 1.68
CA ALA A 437 -15.80 -0.18 0.74
C ALA A 437 -16.39 -0.52 -0.63
N ILE A 438 -16.66 0.49 -1.45
CA ILE A 438 -17.05 0.30 -2.84
C ILE A 438 -15.96 -0.50 -3.56
N GLN A 439 -16.36 -1.55 -4.27
CA GLN A 439 -15.49 -2.33 -5.15
C GLN A 439 -15.64 -1.87 -6.60
N SER A 440 -16.89 -1.71 -7.04
CA SER A 440 -17.20 -1.31 -8.41
C SER A 440 -18.62 -0.83 -8.58
N TYR A 441 -18.81 0.10 -9.51
CA TYR A 441 -20.12 0.51 -10.02
C TYR A 441 -20.20 0.20 -11.51
N ASP A 442 -21.28 -0.44 -11.91
CA ASP A 442 -21.56 -0.74 -13.30
C ASP A 442 -22.76 0.07 -13.76
N TRP A 443 -22.48 1.20 -14.40
CA TRP A 443 -23.47 2.07 -15.03
C TRP A 443 -23.79 1.63 -16.46
N THR A 444 -23.25 0.50 -16.93
CA THR A 444 -23.64 0.00 -18.26
C THR A 444 -25.05 -0.56 -18.27
N VAL A 445 -25.58 -0.86 -17.08
CA VAL A 445 -26.93 -1.32 -16.76
C VAL A 445 -27.50 -0.46 -15.63
N LEU A 446 -28.83 -0.29 -15.61
CA LEU A 446 -29.52 0.44 -14.54
C LEU A 446 -30.47 -0.48 -13.78
N THR A 447 -30.46 -0.36 -12.45
CA THR A 447 -31.45 -0.97 -11.55
C THR A 447 -32.75 -0.16 -11.55
N LEU A 448 -33.83 -0.71 -10.97
CA LEU A 448 -35.15 -0.03 -10.96
C LEU A 448 -35.16 1.31 -10.18
N ASP A 449 -34.22 1.52 -9.28
CA ASP A 449 -33.96 2.80 -8.60
C ASP A 449 -33.12 3.77 -9.46
N LYS A 450 -32.89 3.44 -10.74
CA LYS A 450 -32.10 4.20 -11.72
C LYS A 450 -30.62 4.35 -11.34
N GLY A 451 -30.15 3.55 -10.38
CA GLY A 451 -28.75 3.47 -10.00
C GLY A 451 -27.94 2.47 -10.82
N PRO A 452 -26.62 2.41 -10.59
CA PRO A 452 -25.78 1.37 -11.16
C PRO A 452 -25.97 0.06 -10.40
N VAL A 453 -25.55 -1.05 -11.02
CA VAL A 453 -25.28 -2.27 -10.25
C VAL A 453 -24.02 -2.04 -9.40
N LYS A 454 -24.17 -2.16 -8.08
CA LYS A 454 -23.10 -1.87 -7.10
C LYS A 454 -22.51 -3.17 -6.56
N ALA A 455 -21.19 -3.19 -6.37
CA ALA A 455 -20.53 -4.23 -5.62
C ALA A 455 -19.66 -3.63 -4.52
N TYR A 456 -19.71 -4.24 -3.34
CA TYR A 456 -18.94 -3.84 -2.18
C TYR A 456 -17.90 -4.90 -1.82
N ARG A 457 -16.77 -4.44 -1.30
CA ARG A 457 -15.66 -5.26 -0.84
C ARG A 457 -15.76 -5.40 0.68
N GLY A 458 -15.48 -6.60 1.19
CA GLY A 458 -15.36 -6.84 2.63
C GLY A 458 -16.70 -6.98 3.37
N VAL A 459 -17.75 -7.38 2.66
CA VAL A 459 -19.05 -7.73 3.24
C VAL A 459 -19.68 -8.90 2.47
N GLU A 460 -20.40 -9.75 3.19
CA GLU A 460 -21.29 -10.78 2.63
C GLU A 460 -22.74 -10.31 2.83
N GLY A 461 -23.40 -9.93 1.74
CA GLY A 461 -24.72 -9.29 1.73
C GLY A 461 -24.64 -7.77 1.52
N GLU A 462 -25.76 -7.08 1.75
CA GLU A 462 -25.84 -5.62 1.62
C GLU A 462 -25.07 -4.91 2.75
N PRO A 463 -24.22 -3.92 2.46
CA PRO A 463 -23.22 -3.41 3.40
C PRO A 463 -23.77 -2.80 4.70
N ASN A 464 -24.99 -2.28 4.69
CA ASN A 464 -25.60 -1.57 5.84
C ASN A 464 -26.71 -2.39 6.53
N GLU A 465 -27.01 -3.59 6.03
CA GLU A 465 -27.97 -4.50 6.65
C GLU A 465 -27.37 -5.11 7.92
N VAL A 466 -28.13 -5.12 9.01
CA VAL A 466 -27.68 -5.68 10.31
C VAL A 466 -27.40 -7.20 10.19
N THR A 467 -28.03 -7.86 9.22
CA THR A 467 -27.85 -9.29 8.95
C THR A 467 -26.59 -9.62 8.17
N SER A 468 -25.99 -8.64 7.47
CA SER A 468 -24.81 -8.84 6.65
C SER A 468 -23.57 -9.06 7.50
N LEU A 469 -22.68 -9.93 7.03
CA LEU A 469 -21.42 -10.24 7.71
C LEU A 469 -20.31 -9.36 7.14
N VAL A 470 -19.84 -8.40 7.91
CA VAL A 470 -18.69 -7.56 7.54
C VAL A 470 -17.40 -8.35 7.80
N THR A 471 -16.68 -8.64 6.73
CA THR A 471 -15.41 -9.39 6.77
C THR A 471 -14.19 -8.46 6.69
N GLY A 472 -14.38 -7.23 6.23
CA GLY A 472 -13.30 -6.31 5.92
C GLY A 472 -12.48 -6.76 4.71
N TYR A 473 -11.41 -6.04 4.38
CA TYR A 473 -10.57 -6.39 3.24
C TYR A 473 -9.11 -5.97 3.43
N LYS A 474 -8.23 -6.62 2.67
CA LYS A 474 -6.81 -6.28 2.61
C LYS A 474 -6.57 -5.32 1.44
N PRO A 475 -5.96 -4.15 1.68
CA PRO A 475 -5.60 -3.22 0.60
C PRO A 475 -4.62 -3.85 -0.38
N VAL A 476 -4.70 -3.40 -1.63
CA VAL A 476 -3.60 -3.62 -2.57
C VAL A 476 -2.48 -2.65 -2.27
N LEU A 477 -1.25 -3.09 -2.51
CA LEU A 477 -0.07 -2.27 -2.36
C LEU A 477 0.38 -1.77 -3.73
N LEU A 478 0.48 -0.45 -3.90
CA LEU A 478 0.89 0.19 -5.15
C LEU A 478 2.04 1.16 -4.92
N ASN A 479 2.83 1.37 -5.96
CA ASN A 479 3.97 2.25 -5.90
C ASN A 479 3.54 3.71 -6.07
N ARG A 480 3.76 4.52 -5.02
CA ARG A 480 3.44 5.94 -5.00
C ARG A 480 4.70 6.76 -5.23
N THR A 481 4.66 7.67 -6.21
CA THR A 481 5.73 8.67 -6.37
C THR A 481 5.44 9.85 -5.46
N ASN A 482 6.34 10.08 -4.52
CA ASN A 482 6.31 11.22 -3.61
C ASN A 482 6.88 12.49 -4.27
N ILE A 483 6.60 13.66 -3.68
CA ILE A 483 7.11 14.96 -4.13
C ILE A 483 8.64 15.07 -4.07
N ASP A 484 9.28 14.29 -3.19
CA ASP A 484 10.74 14.16 -3.10
C ASP A 484 11.33 13.18 -4.13
N GLY A 485 10.49 12.64 -5.03
CA GLY A 485 10.87 11.67 -6.05
C GLY A 485 11.00 10.23 -5.53
N GLN A 486 10.84 9.99 -4.22
CA GLN A 486 10.88 8.63 -3.67
C GLN A 486 9.66 7.83 -4.09
N GLN A 487 9.88 6.55 -4.37
CA GLN A 487 8.86 5.59 -4.74
C GLN A 487 8.62 4.64 -3.56
N LEU A 488 7.43 4.71 -2.96
CA LEU A 488 7.09 3.93 -1.78
C LEU A 488 5.84 3.09 -2.04
N LEU A 489 5.94 1.81 -1.71
CA LEU A 489 4.81 0.90 -1.69
C LEU A 489 3.84 1.32 -0.58
N THR A 490 2.58 1.60 -0.94
CA THR A 490 1.55 2.23 -0.10
C THR A 490 0.19 1.53 -0.30
N PRO A 491 -0.70 1.45 0.73
CA PRO A 491 -2.00 0.78 0.60
C PRO A 491 -3.08 1.63 -0.10
N TYR A 492 -3.85 0.96 -0.97
CA TYR A 492 -4.97 1.53 -1.72
C TYR A 492 -6.19 0.60 -1.76
N ASN A 493 -7.38 1.19 -1.88
CA ASN A 493 -8.51 0.51 -2.50
C ASN A 493 -8.54 0.86 -3.99
N LEU A 494 -8.88 -0.12 -4.83
CA LEU A 494 -9.14 0.10 -6.24
C LEU A 494 -10.64 -0.02 -6.48
N ILE A 495 -11.21 1.04 -7.05
CA ILE A 495 -12.62 1.07 -7.47
C ILE A 495 -12.67 1.07 -8.99
N THR A 496 -13.49 0.20 -9.55
CA THR A 496 -13.70 0.12 -11.01
C THR A 496 -15.10 0.57 -11.38
N ALA A 497 -15.21 1.53 -12.29
CA ALA A 497 -16.47 1.96 -12.85
C ALA A 497 -16.54 1.59 -14.34
N TYR A 498 -17.68 1.04 -14.78
CA TYR A 498 -18.00 0.91 -16.20
C TYR A 498 -19.13 1.86 -16.56
N TYR A 499 -19.01 2.48 -17.73
CA TYR A 499 -19.95 3.51 -18.17
C TYR A 499 -20.02 3.58 -19.70
N TRP A 500 -21.08 4.20 -20.20
CA TRP A 500 -21.23 4.48 -21.63
C TRP A 500 -20.63 5.83 -21.97
N VAL A 501 -19.90 5.89 -23.09
CA VAL A 501 -19.44 7.12 -23.72
C VAL A 501 -19.95 7.20 -25.16
N TYR A 502 -20.03 8.42 -25.70
CA TYR A 502 -20.38 8.71 -27.09
C TYR A 502 -19.46 9.79 -27.66
N GLU A 503 -19.45 9.94 -28.98
CA GLU A 503 -18.80 11.05 -29.68
C GLU A 503 -19.82 12.17 -29.89
N ASP A 504 -19.55 13.36 -29.36
CA ASP A 504 -20.42 14.52 -29.52
C ASP A 504 -20.28 15.15 -30.93
N ALA A 505 -21.20 16.05 -31.26
CA ALA A 505 -21.19 16.78 -32.54
C ALA A 505 -19.90 17.60 -32.80
N ASN A 506 -19.07 17.85 -31.79
CA ASN A 506 -17.81 18.57 -31.89
C ASN A 506 -16.59 17.63 -32.02
N GLY A 507 -16.81 16.31 -31.99
CA GLY A 507 -15.76 15.29 -32.04
C GLY A 507 -15.11 14.96 -30.70
N ASN A 508 -15.68 15.43 -29.59
CA ASN A 508 -15.23 15.09 -28.25
C ASN A 508 -15.83 13.76 -27.80
N THR A 509 -15.09 12.99 -26.99
CA THR A 509 -15.69 11.86 -26.26
C THR A 509 -16.34 12.39 -24.98
N ARG A 510 -17.61 12.05 -24.75
CA ARG A 510 -18.37 12.43 -23.55
C ARG A 510 -19.03 11.21 -22.91
N PRO A 511 -19.16 11.15 -21.57
CA PRO A 511 -20.06 10.21 -20.94
C PRO A 511 -21.48 10.41 -21.45
N VAL A 512 -22.22 9.31 -21.67
CA VAL A 512 -23.66 9.39 -21.95
C VAL A 512 -24.34 9.95 -20.72
N ARG A 513 -25.20 10.97 -20.88
CA ARG A 513 -25.91 11.58 -19.75
C ARG A 513 -26.80 10.56 -19.04
N LEU A 514 -26.90 10.66 -17.72
CA LEU A 514 -27.74 9.74 -16.93
C LEU A 514 -29.19 9.71 -17.45
N LEU A 515 -29.77 10.86 -17.78
CA LEU A 515 -31.12 10.95 -18.33
C LEU A 515 -31.29 10.21 -19.67
N ASP A 516 -30.30 10.29 -20.56
CA ASP A 516 -30.34 9.58 -21.85
C ASP A 516 -30.21 8.06 -21.63
N LEU A 517 -29.42 7.64 -20.63
CA LEU A 517 -29.29 6.24 -20.24
C LEU A 517 -30.57 5.70 -19.59
N GLU A 518 -31.22 6.46 -18.71
CA GLU A 518 -32.54 6.14 -18.15
C GLU A 518 -33.58 5.96 -19.26
N THR A 519 -33.59 6.88 -20.23
CA THR A 519 -34.48 6.81 -21.40
C THR A 519 -34.23 5.56 -22.25
N ALA A 520 -32.99 5.07 -22.29
CA ALA A 520 -32.67 3.81 -22.95
C ALA A 520 -33.17 2.58 -22.15
N TYR A 521 -33.17 2.64 -20.82
CA TYR A 521 -33.55 1.48 -20.00
C TYR A 521 -35.05 1.39 -19.69
N PHE A 522 -35.75 2.51 -19.57
CA PHE A 522 -37.08 2.56 -18.98
C PHE A 522 -38.15 3.15 -19.89
N GLU A 523 -39.37 2.59 -19.78
CA GLU A 523 -40.60 3.11 -20.36
C GLU A 523 -41.73 2.97 -19.30
N ASN A 524 -42.32 4.10 -18.87
CA ASN A 524 -43.34 4.14 -17.81
C ASN A 524 -42.89 3.48 -16.49
N ASP A 525 -41.69 3.85 -16.00
CA ASP A 525 -41.08 3.35 -14.75
C ASP A 525 -40.88 1.82 -14.69
N ALA A 526 -40.87 1.16 -15.84
CA ALA A 526 -40.53 -0.26 -16.00
C ALA A 526 -39.47 -0.41 -17.08
N TYR A 527 -38.73 -1.54 -17.08
CA TYR A 527 -37.78 -1.82 -18.16
C TYR A 527 -38.48 -1.82 -19.52
N ALA A 528 -37.89 -1.12 -20.49
CA ALA A 528 -38.39 -1.09 -21.86
C ALA A 528 -38.49 -2.52 -22.41
N SER A 529 -39.54 -2.80 -23.19
CA SER A 529 -39.90 -4.18 -23.56
C SER A 529 -38.79 -4.95 -24.30
N ASP A 530 -37.99 -4.25 -25.09
CA ASP A 530 -36.82 -4.76 -25.81
C ASP A 530 -35.59 -4.96 -24.91
N ILE A 531 -35.38 -4.11 -23.90
CA ILE A 531 -34.38 -4.34 -22.85
C ILE A 531 -34.75 -5.58 -22.03
N LEU A 532 -36.01 -5.65 -21.56
CA LEU A 532 -36.50 -6.81 -20.83
C LEU A 532 -36.34 -8.08 -21.66
N SER A 533 -36.73 -8.06 -22.93
CA SER A 533 -36.59 -9.22 -23.83
C SER A 533 -35.14 -9.65 -24.06
N ALA A 534 -34.17 -8.72 -24.01
CA ALA A 534 -32.76 -9.02 -24.21
C ALA A 534 -32.08 -9.54 -22.95
N PHE A 535 -32.55 -9.14 -21.76
CA PHE A 535 -31.91 -9.45 -20.47
C PHE A 535 -32.61 -10.58 -19.69
N ASP A 536 -33.93 -10.74 -19.83
CA ASP A 536 -34.76 -11.74 -19.13
C ASP A 536 -34.57 -13.14 -19.73
N ALA A 537 -33.46 -13.78 -19.33
CA ALA A 537 -33.04 -15.08 -19.84
C ALA A 537 -34.03 -16.20 -19.45
N ASN A 538 -34.71 -16.05 -18.32
CA ASN A 538 -35.68 -17.05 -17.83
C ASN A 538 -37.13 -16.76 -18.24
N SER A 539 -37.40 -15.59 -18.84
CA SER A 539 -38.71 -15.15 -19.34
C SER A 539 -39.79 -15.03 -18.25
N ASN A 540 -39.43 -14.64 -17.02
CA ASN A 540 -40.38 -14.43 -15.92
C ASN A 540 -40.92 -12.99 -15.82
N GLY A 541 -40.43 -12.08 -16.66
CA GLY A 541 -40.81 -10.67 -16.71
C GLY A 541 -40.09 -9.78 -15.68
N ILE A 542 -39.06 -10.27 -14.99
CA ILE A 542 -38.31 -9.56 -13.95
C ILE A 542 -36.82 -9.79 -14.18
N LEU A 543 -36.01 -8.73 -14.19
CA LEU A 543 -34.56 -8.84 -14.26
C LEU A 543 -33.98 -9.07 -12.86
N SER A 544 -33.38 -10.23 -12.64
CA SER A 544 -32.55 -10.51 -11.48
C SER A 544 -31.14 -9.89 -11.60
N ASP A 545 -30.40 -9.83 -10.50
CA ASP A 545 -29.00 -9.34 -10.51
C ASP A 545 -28.09 -10.15 -11.46
N ASP A 546 -28.37 -11.45 -11.60
CA ASP A 546 -27.64 -12.33 -12.53
C ASP A 546 -28.03 -12.09 -14.00
N GLU A 547 -29.18 -11.48 -14.26
CA GLU A 547 -29.63 -11.14 -15.61
C GLU A 547 -29.22 -9.73 -16.02
N LEU A 548 -29.23 -8.80 -15.07
CA LEU A 548 -28.90 -7.38 -15.21
C LEU A 548 -27.38 -7.16 -15.34
N MET A 549 -26.82 -7.71 -16.41
CA MET A 549 -25.41 -7.56 -16.77
C MET A 549 -25.24 -7.66 -18.29
N ILE A 550 -24.29 -6.91 -18.87
CA ILE A 550 -23.94 -7.03 -20.30
C ILE A 550 -22.87 -8.12 -20.47
N ASP A 551 -23.29 -9.37 -20.51
CA ASP A 551 -22.42 -10.55 -20.65
C ASP A 551 -22.32 -11.08 -22.09
N SER A 552 -23.01 -10.43 -23.04
CA SER A 552 -23.02 -10.80 -24.45
C SER A 552 -23.13 -9.60 -25.37
N SER A 553 -22.64 -9.76 -26.61
CA SER A 553 -22.74 -8.71 -27.63
C SER A 553 -24.18 -8.41 -28.05
N ALA A 554 -25.13 -9.34 -27.81
CA ALA A 554 -26.54 -9.11 -28.07
C ALA A 554 -27.15 -8.11 -27.07
N LYS A 555 -26.82 -8.25 -25.78
CA LYS A 555 -27.24 -7.30 -24.73
C LYS A 555 -26.63 -5.92 -24.96
N GLU A 556 -25.33 -5.86 -25.31
CA GLU A 556 -24.69 -4.58 -25.66
C GLU A 556 -25.39 -3.92 -26.85
N ALA A 557 -25.67 -4.69 -27.91
CA ALA A 557 -26.34 -4.17 -29.10
C ALA A 557 -27.75 -3.63 -28.81
N ALA A 558 -28.49 -4.25 -27.89
CA ALA A 558 -29.82 -3.79 -27.49
C ALA A 558 -29.76 -2.38 -26.91
N VAL A 559 -28.90 -2.14 -25.91
CA VAL A 559 -28.71 -0.83 -25.27
C VAL A 559 -28.15 0.18 -26.27
N LYS A 560 -27.10 -0.22 -27.00
CA LYS A 560 -26.42 0.62 -28.00
C LYS A 560 -27.40 1.11 -29.07
N SER A 561 -28.34 0.27 -29.52
CA SER A 561 -29.33 0.65 -30.52
C SER A 561 -30.28 1.74 -30.04
N LYS A 562 -30.67 1.73 -28.77
CA LYS A 562 -31.50 2.78 -28.17
C LYS A 562 -30.72 4.07 -27.98
N LEU A 563 -29.48 4.00 -27.52
CA LEU A 563 -28.60 5.19 -27.42
C LEU A 563 -28.41 5.86 -28.79
N ILE A 564 -28.21 5.08 -29.86
CA ILE A 564 -28.16 5.60 -31.23
C ILE A 564 -29.50 6.23 -31.65
N ALA A 565 -30.63 5.65 -31.25
CA ALA A 565 -31.95 6.20 -31.54
C ALA A 565 -32.20 7.56 -30.84
N LEU A 566 -31.51 7.83 -29.73
CA LEU A 566 -31.49 9.14 -29.07
C LEU A 566 -30.56 10.17 -29.73
N GLY A 567 -29.87 9.77 -30.82
CA GLY A 567 -28.96 10.62 -31.57
C GLY A 567 -27.52 10.62 -31.08
N LEU A 568 -27.14 9.70 -30.18
CA LEU A 568 -25.76 9.58 -29.69
C LEU A 568 -24.89 8.85 -30.72
N GLU A 569 -23.80 9.47 -31.16
CA GLU A 569 -22.88 8.91 -32.14
C GLU A 569 -21.84 7.97 -31.48
N ASN A 570 -21.58 6.83 -32.12
CA ASN A 570 -20.62 5.81 -31.68
C ASN A 570 -20.67 5.43 -30.17
N PRO A 571 -21.85 5.12 -29.58
CA PRO A 571 -21.91 4.74 -28.17
C PRO A 571 -21.14 3.45 -27.89
N ARG A 572 -20.30 3.45 -26.85
CA ARG A 572 -19.46 2.32 -26.45
C ARG A 572 -19.24 2.28 -24.94
N ILE A 573 -18.87 1.11 -24.43
CA ILE A 573 -18.54 0.92 -23.02
C ILE A 573 -17.07 1.23 -22.79
N GLU A 574 -16.77 1.99 -21.74
CA GLU A 574 -15.43 2.17 -21.20
C GLU A 574 -15.40 1.76 -19.72
N GLY A 575 -14.22 1.32 -19.27
CA GLY A 575 -13.99 0.95 -17.88
C GLY A 575 -12.81 1.72 -17.31
N LEU A 576 -12.95 2.24 -16.10
CA LEU A 576 -11.91 3.01 -15.40
C LEU A 576 -11.70 2.47 -13.99
N THR A 577 -10.46 2.14 -13.66
CA THR A 577 -10.02 1.75 -12.31
C THR A 577 -9.24 2.90 -11.66
N GLN A 578 -9.74 3.41 -10.54
CA GLN A 578 -9.13 4.52 -9.81
C GLN A 578 -8.54 4.07 -8.46
N PRO A 579 -7.34 4.56 -8.08
CA PRO A 579 -6.76 4.32 -6.77
C PRO A 579 -7.24 5.31 -5.70
N TYR A 580 -7.71 4.80 -4.56
CA TYR A 580 -8.09 5.58 -3.39
C TYR A 580 -7.14 5.29 -2.23
N SER A 581 -6.38 6.31 -1.81
CA SER A 581 -5.34 6.18 -0.77
C SER A 581 -5.93 5.89 0.59
N ILE A 582 -5.26 5.01 1.34
CA ILE A 582 -5.62 4.64 2.71
C ILE A 582 -4.52 5.14 3.66
N ASN A 583 -4.87 6.07 4.56
CA ASN A 583 -3.95 6.73 5.48
C ASN A 583 -4.40 6.67 6.96
N HIS A 584 -5.66 6.28 7.22
CA HIS A 584 -6.29 6.09 8.54
C HIS A 584 -6.57 4.62 8.82
N ASN A 585 -7.16 4.34 9.99
CA ASN A 585 -7.26 3.01 10.61
C ASN A 585 -5.92 2.44 11.04
N VAL A 586 -4.96 3.33 11.32
CA VAL A 586 -3.59 2.98 11.70
C VAL A 586 -3.60 2.16 12.98
N THR A 587 -2.81 1.10 13.00
CA THR A 587 -2.72 0.17 14.14
C THR A 587 -1.30 0.06 14.69
N ARG A 588 -1.14 -0.68 15.79
CA ARG A 588 0.15 -0.85 16.49
C ARG A 588 0.31 -2.24 17.08
N GLY A 589 1.55 -2.55 17.47
CA GLY A 589 1.89 -3.77 18.21
C GLY A 589 1.65 -5.04 17.40
N GLU A 590 0.93 -6.00 17.99
CA GLU A 590 0.61 -7.28 17.35
C GLU A 590 -0.37 -7.18 16.17
N ASN A 591 -1.11 -6.07 16.07
CA ASN A 591 -2.06 -5.84 14.98
C ASN A 591 -1.37 -5.27 13.72
N ALA A 592 -0.13 -4.78 13.84
CA ALA A 592 0.66 -4.31 12.70
C ALA A 592 1.48 -5.46 12.11
N VAL A 593 1.86 -5.35 10.83
CA VAL A 593 2.70 -6.36 10.18
C VAL A 593 4.10 -6.36 10.82
N ASN A 594 4.40 -7.41 11.56
CA ASN A 594 5.70 -7.64 12.19
C ASN A 594 6.32 -9.01 11.82
N GLU A 595 5.66 -9.78 10.94
CA GLU A 595 6.16 -11.05 10.43
C GLU A 595 6.74 -10.91 9.02
N CYS A 596 8.04 -11.18 8.85
CA CYS A 596 8.72 -11.00 7.55
C CYS A 596 8.06 -11.79 6.40
N LYS A 597 7.48 -12.97 6.69
CA LYS A 597 6.84 -13.83 5.69
C LYS A 597 5.61 -13.19 5.04
N ALA A 598 4.96 -12.23 5.72
CA ALA A 598 3.83 -11.50 5.16
C ALA A 598 4.19 -10.70 3.89
N CYS A 599 5.47 -10.35 3.72
CA CYS A 599 5.97 -9.59 2.56
C CYS A 599 7.00 -10.37 1.72
N HIS A 600 7.72 -11.34 2.30
CA HIS A 600 8.83 -12.04 1.64
C HIS A 600 8.47 -13.40 1.02
N ASN A 601 7.22 -13.86 1.17
CA ASN A 601 6.74 -15.09 0.50
C ASN A 601 6.29 -14.81 -0.95
N ASP A 602 6.20 -15.87 -1.76
CA ASP A 602 5.70 -15.77 -3.15
C ASP A 602 4.26 -15.23 -3.22
N GLU A 603 3.40 -15.72 -2.33
CA GLU A 603 2.01 -15.26 -2.13
C GLU A 603 1.96 -14.27 -0.95
N SER A 604 2.73 -13.20 -1.05
CA SER A 604 2.80 -12.17 -0.01
C SER A 604 1.87 -11.00 -0.31
N ARG A 605 1.74 -10.08 0.66
CA ARG A 605 0.99 -8.84 0.50
C ARG A 605 1.51 -7.96 -0.65
N VAL A 606 2.79 -8.09 -1.00
CA VAL A 606 3.45 -7.27 -2.03
C VAL A 606 3.04 -7.71 -3.44
N SER A 607 2.68 -8.99 -3.62
CA SER A 607 2.23 -9.59 -4.89
C SER A 607 0.75 -9.98 -4.87
N GLN A 608 0.01 -9.65 -3.81
CA GLN A 608 -1.36 -10.12 -3.61
C GLN A 608 -2.32 -9.53 -4.65
N PRO A 609 -3.00 -10.36 -5.47
CA PRO A 609 -4.05 -9.89 -6.37
C PRO A 609 -5.22 -9.25 -5.62
N ILE A 610 -5.85 -8.26 -6.25
CA ILE A 610 -7.11 -7.68 -5.78
C ILE A 610 -8.17 -7.80 -6.86
N LYS A 611 -9.35 -8.35 -6.50
CA LYS A 611 -10.50 -8.43 -7.41
C LYS A 611 -11.01 -7.01 -7.69
N LEU A 612 -11.12 -6.65 -8.96
CA LEU A 612 -11.70 -5.37 -9.39
C LEU A 612 -13.21 -5.51 -9.58
N VAL A 613 -13.62 -6.50 -10.38
CA VAL A 613 -15.02 -6.77 -10.71
C VAL A 613 -15.28 -8.26 -10.85
N SER A 614 -16.53 -8.69 -10.62
CA SER A 614 -16.93 -10.08 -10.78
C SER A 614 -17.15 -10.47 -12.26
N TYR A 615 -17.39 -9.48 -13.13
CA TYR A 615 -17.48 -9.66 -14.57
C TYR A 615 -17.03 -8.38 -15.30
N ALA A 616 -16.70 -8.49 -16.59
CA ALA A 616 -16.37 -7.36 -17.46
C ALA A 616 -17.46 -7.20 -18.54
N PRO A 617 -18.18 -6.06 -18.62
CA PRO A 617 -19.21 -5.82 -19.64
C PRO A 617 -18.70 -6.07 -21.06
N ASN A 618 -19.29 -7.06 -21.73
CA ASN A 618 -18.87 -7.63 -23.02
C ASN A 618 -17.34 -7.84 -23.17
N GLY A 619 -16.64 -8.13 -22.06
CA GLY A 619 -15.20 -8.35 -22.04
C GLY A 619 -14.32 -7.09 -22.13
N VAL A 620 -14.88 -5.88 -22.00
CA VAL A 620 -14.11 -4.64 -21.92
C VAL A 620 -13.27 -4.63 -20.63
N LEU A 621 -11.94 -4.58 -20.78
CA LEU A 621 -11.04 -4.43 -19.63
C LEU A 621 -10.95 -2.96 -19.21
N PRO A 622 -10.94 -2.66 -17.91
CA PRO A 622 -10.84 -1.29 -17.44
C PRO A 622 -9.41 -0.77 -17.61
N ALA A 623 -9.28 0.49 -17.96
CA ALA A 623 -8.02 1.22 -17.93
C ALA A 623 -7.72 1.69 -16.50
N PHE A 624 -6.44 1.74 -16.12
CA PHE A 624 -6.05 2.37 -14.86
C PHE A 624 -5.98 3.89 -15.03
N ASP A 625 -6.51 4.65 -14.08
CA ASP A 625 -6.38 6.11 -14.06
C ASP A 625 -4.92 6.52 -13.91
N THR A 626 -4.39 7.25 -14.89
CA THR A 626 -3.00 7.73 -14.90
C THR A 626 -2.87 9.18 -14.43
N ALA A 627 -3.99 9.89 -14.22
CA ALA A 627 -4.01 11.28 -13.77
C ALA A 627 -3.83 11.41 -12.24
N ASN A 628 -2.86 10.67 -11.69
CA ASN A 628 -2.51 10.67 -10.27
C ASN A 628 -1.02 10.31 -10.06
N ASN A 629 -0.55 10.26 -8.80
CA ASN A 629 0.85 9.98 -8.47
C ASN A 629 1.13 8.50 -8.14
N VAL A 630 0.27 7.59 -8.59
CA VAL A 630 0.38 6.15 -8.33
C VAL A 630 0.66 5.44 -9.64
N ASN A 631 1.67 4.57 -9.65
CA ASN A 631 1.96 3.74 -10.80
C ASN A 631 1.28 2.39 -10.67
N ALA A 632 0.43 2.04 -11.64
CA ALA A 632 -0.10 0.69 -11.79
C ALA A 632 0.85 -0.16 -12.63
N SER A 633 1.98 -0.52 -12.03
CA SER A 633 3.02 -1.37 -12.62
C SER A 633 2.58 -2.84 -12.79
N GLY A 634 1.43 -3.22 -12.23
CA GLY A 634 0.87 -4.57 -12.33
C GLY A 634 0.11 -4.85 -13.62
N GLU A 635 -0.61 -5.97 -13.63
CA GLU A 635 -1.41 -6.42 -14.78
C GLU A 635 -2.89 -6.50 -14.41
N ILE A 636 -3.76 -5.92 -15.25
CA ILE A 636 -5.20 -6.14 -15.17
C ILE A 636 -5.53 -7.36 -16.02
N VAL A 637 -5.95 -8.45 -15.36
CA VAL A 637 -6.21 -9.74 -16.02
C VAL A 637 -7.64 -10.19 -15.80
N LYS A 638 -8.22 -10.79 -16.84
CA LYS A 638 -9.52 -11.48 -16.78
C LYS A 638 -9.28 -12.96 -16.51
N SER A 639 -9.95 -13.50 -15.50
CA SER A 639 -9.94 -14.93 -15.18
C SER A 639 -10.97 -15.70 -16.01
N ASP A 640 -10.83 -17.04 -16.03
CA ASP A 640 -11.69 -17.95 -16.81
C ASP A 640 -13.18 -17.84 -16.45
N ASN A 641 -13.50 -17.44 -15.21
CA ASN A 641 -14.87 -17.21 -14.74
C ASN A 641 -15.43 -15.81 -15.09
N GLY A 642 -14.70 -15.01 -15.85
CA GLY A 642 -15.13 -13.67 -16.27
C GLY A 642 -14.73 -12.52 -15.33
N ALA A 643 -14.32 -12.81 -14.10
CA ALA A 643 -13.89 -11.80 -13.14
C ALA A 643 -12.58 -11.12 -13.58
N VAL A 644 -12.37 -9.89 -13.12
CA VAL A 644 -11.17 -9.10 -13.42
C VAL A 644 -10.42 -8.82 -12.14
N TYR A 645 -9.11 -9.01 -12.19
CA TYR A 645 -8.18 -8.81 -11.08
C TYR A 645 -7.08 -7.84 -11.49
N TYR A 646 -6.64 -7.02 -10.55
CA TYR A 646 -5.35 -6.35 -10.65
C TYR A 646 -4.31 -7.21 -9.91
N ASN A 647 -3.28 -7.62 -10.64
CA ASN A 647 -2.16 -8.43 -10.15
C ASN A 647 -0.93 -7.53 -10.00
N PRO A 648 -0.49 -7.19 -8.78
CA PRO A 648 0.76 -6.46 -8.59
C PRO A 648 1.96 -7.26 -9.13
N VAL A 649 2.86 -6.58 -9.84
CA VAL A 649 4.10 -7.16 -10.37
C VAL A 649 5.28 -6.33 -9.87
N PRO A 650 5.81 -6.60 -8.66
CA PRO A 650 6.86 -5.78 -8.03
C PRO A 650 8.14 -5.63 -8.86
N ALA A 651 8.42 -6.59 -9.75
CA ALA A 651 9.56 -6.53 -10.66
C ALA A 651 9.47 -5.34 -11.65
N ASN A 652 8.26 -4.91 -12.01
CA ASN A 652 8.03 -3.75 -12.88
C ASN A 652 8.32 -2.43 -12.16
N ASP A 653 8.38 -2.43 -10.82
CA ASP A 653 8.79 -1.30 -9.97
C ASP A 653 10.27 -1.36 -9.56
N GLU A 654 11.08 -2.19 -10.23
CA GLU A 654 12.49 -2.44 -9.86
C GLU A 654 12.69 -2.94 -8.40
N MET A 655 11.62 -3.39 -7.75
CA MET A 655 11.64 -3.85 -6.37
C MET A 655 12.07 -5.32 -6.30
N TYR A 656 13.22 -5.57 -5.69
CA TYR A 656 13.67 -6.93 -5.39
C TYR A 656 13.33 -7.33 -3.96
N VAL A 657 12.38 -8.26 -3.82
CA VAL A 657 11.97 -8.83 -2.55
C VAL A 657 12.58 -10.23 -2.42
N PHE A 658 13.44 -10.41 -1.41
CA PHE A 658 14.00 -11.72 -1.10
C PHE A 658 12.89 -12.75 -0.86
N GLY A 659 13.02 -13.92 -1.47
CA GLY A 659 12.06 -15.02 -1.36
C GLY A 659 11.02 -15.05 -2.47
N SER A 660 10.58 -13.90 -3.00
CA SER A 660 9.53 -13.80 -4.03
C SER A 660 10.03 -13.34 -5.41
N SER A 661 10.98 -12.41 -5.50
CA SER A 661 11.51 -11.88 -6.78
C SER A 661 12.52 -12.83 -7.48
N ARG A 662 12.38 -14.14 -7.30
CA ARG A 662 13.38 -15.13 -7.75
C ARG A 662 13.40 -15.26 -9.27
N VAL A 663 14.60 -15.41 -9.82
CA VAL A 663 14.81 -15.62 -11.25
C VAL A 663 14.77 -17.11 -11.58
N ARG A 664 13.62 -17.60 -12.09
CA ARG A 664 13.33 -19.03 -12.28
C ARG A 664 14.36 -19.79 -13.12
N TRP A 665 14.94 -19.16 -14.14
CA TRP A 665 15.91 -19.84 -15.01
C TRP A 665 17.25 -20.10 -14.30
N ILE A 666 17.66 -19.22 -13.37
CA ILE A 666 18.85 -19.42 -12.53
C ILE A 666 18.65 -20.62 -11.62
N ASP A 667 17.48 -20.74 -11.01
CA ASP A 667 17.13 -21.90 -10.17
C ASP A 667 17.10 -23.18 -10.98
N TRP A 668 16.51 -23.16 -12.18
CA TRP A 668 16.47 -24.34 -13.03
C TRP A 668 17.86 -24.77 -13.48
N PHE A 669 18.70 -23.82 -13.91
CA PHE A 669 20.08 -24.08 -14.29
C PHE A 669 20.92 -24.59 -13.11
N GLY A 670 20.80 -23.96 -11.94
CA GLY A 670 21.47 -24.37 -10.71
C GLY A 670 21.04 -25.77 -10.25
N ALA A 671 19.74 -26.05 -10.26
CA ALA A 671 19.21 -27.36 -9.94
C ALA A 671 19.67 -28.43 -10.94
N LEU A 672 19.69 -28.12 -12.24
CA LEU A 672 20.21 -29.02 -13.28
C LEU A 672 21.70 -29.31 -13.06
N MET A 673 22.50 -28.30 -12.73
CA MET A 673 23.93 -28.47 -12.41
C MET A 673 24.13 -29.38 -11.21
N PHE A 674 23.37 -29.16 -10.13
CA PHE A 674 23.44 -29.96 -8.91
C PHE A 674 22.99 -31.41 -9.16
N ALA A 675 21.81 -31.60 -9.78
CA ALA A 675 21.26 -32.91 -10.08
C ALA A 675 22.12 -33.68 -11.09
N GLY A 676 22.63 -33.02 -12.12
CA GLY A 676 23.56 -33.59 -13.09
C GLY A 676 24.84 -34.07 -12.42
N THR A 677 25.40 -33.29 -11.49
CA THR A 677 26.56 -33.69 -10.69
C THR A 677 26.23 -34.90 -9.81
N LEU A 678 25.07 -34.90 -9.15
CA LEU A 678 24.63 -36.00 -8.30
C LEU A 678 24.45 -37.30 -9.10
N VAL A 679 23.77 -37.25 -10.25
CA VAL A 679 23.59 -38.40 -11.16
C VAL A 679 24.94 -38.87 -11.69
N GLY A 680 25.82 -37.96 -12.08
CA GLY A 680 27.18 -38.28 -12.51
C GLY A 680 27.97 -39.02 -11.42
N VAL A 681 27.92 -38.51 -10.18
CA VAL A 681 28.56 -39.12 -9.00
C VAL A 681 27.98 -40.49 -8.67
N ILE A 682 26.66 -40.64 -8.64
CA ILE A 682 25.98 -41.92 -8.36
C ILE A 682 26.27 -42.94 -9.45
N GLY A 683 26.19 -42.53 -10.72
CA GLY A 683 26.48 -43.38 -11.87
C GLY A 683 27.94 -43.83 -11.86
N HIS A 684 28.88 -42.89 -11.71
CA HIS A 684 30.31 -43.19 -11.62
C HIS A 684 30.62 -44.07 -10.40
N GLY A 685 30.04 -43.79 -9.22
CA GLY A 685 30.17 -44.62 -8.02
C GLY A 685 29.66 -46.04 -8.21
N THR A 686 28.47 -46.20 -8.81
CA THR A 686 27.85 -47.49 -9.11
C THR A 686 28.69 -48.31 -10.09
N LEU A 687 29.15 -47.69 -11.18
CA LEU A 687 30.03 -48.33 -12.16
C LEU A 687 31.33 -48.80 -11.51
N ARG A 688 31.91 -47.99 -10.62
CA ARG A 688 33.14 -48.34 -9.88
C ARG A 688 32.90 -49.51 -8.92
N TYR A 689 31.76 -49.55 -8.26
CA TYR A 689 31.36 -50.67 -7.38
C TYR A 689 31.12 -51.97 -8.17
N LEU A 690 30.45 -51.88 -9.32
CA LEU A 690 30.22 -53.03 -10.20
C LEU A 690 31.51 -53.54 -10.84
N SER A 691 32.42 -52.64 -11.24
CA SER A 691 33.71 -53.03 -11.84
C SER A 691 34.64 -53.71 -10.84
N THR A 692 34.67 -53.23 -9.59
CA THR A 692 35.44 -53.86 -8.49
C THR A 692 34.87 -55.22 -8.09
N ARG A 693 33.54 -55.39 -8.08
CA ARG A 693 32.92 -56.73 -7.86
C ARG A 693 33.25 -57.74 -8.96
N LYS A 694 33.36 -57.30 -10.22
CA LYS A 694 33.67 -58.18 -11.36
C LYS A 694 35.14 -58.56 -11.47
N ARG A 695 36.05 -57.85 -10.79
CA ARG A 695 37.50 -58.06 -10.89
C ARG A 695 38.10 -58.13 -9.49
N ALA A 696 38.27 -59.35 -8.95
CA ALA A 696 39.01 -59.55 -7.71
C ALA A 696 40.48 -59.14 -7.90
N ARG A 697 41.03 -58.33 -6.98
CA ARG A 697 42.37 -57.76 -7.08
C ARG A 697 43.17 -57.90 -5.81
N ALA A 698 44.48 -58.03 -5.98
CA ALA A 698 45.46 -57.93 -4.91
C ALA A 698 45.47 -56.51 -4.34
N PRO A 699 45.61 -56.34 -3.01
CA PRO A 699 45.76 -55.03 -2.40
C PRO A 699 47.01 -54.35 -2.95
N LYS A 700 46.88 -53.10 -3.41
CA LYS A 700 48.03 -52.29 -3.80
C LYS A 700 48.83 -51.91 -2.55
N GLN A 701 50.15 -51.84 -2.67
CA GLN A 701 51.02 -51.46 -1.57
C GLN A 701 50.84 -49.97 -1.24
N THR A 702 50.53 -49.68 0.02
CA THR A 702 50.38 -48.30 0.52
C THR A 702 51.40 -48.00 1.60
N GLU A 703 51.78 -46.73 1.73
CA GLU A 703 52.59 -46.21 2.82
C GLU A 703 51.81 -45.15 3.62
N ARG A 704 51.95 -45.19 4.94
CA ARG A 704 51.30 -44.24 5.85
C ARG A 704 52.12 -42.94 5.96
N VAL A 705 51.60 -41.86 5.38
CA VAL A 705 52.29 -40.56 5.33
C VAL A 705 51.52 -39.51 6.14
N TYR A 706 52.23 -38.66 6.88
CA TYR A 706 51.62 -37.49 7.53
C TYR A 706 51.39 -36.39 6.48
N MET A 707 50.16 -36.30 5.99
CA MET A 707 49.81 -35.51 4.81
C MET A 707 49.35 -34.08 5.16
N TYR A 708 48.59 -33.90 6.24
CA TYR A 708 47.97 -32.62 6.59
C TYR A 708 48.31 -32.18 8.02
N GLU A 709 48.87 -30.97 8.17
CA GLU A 709 49.15 -30.33 9.47
C GLU A 709 47.85 -29.95 10.22
N SER A 710 47.91 -29.86 11.55
CA SER A 710 46.74 -29.58 12.41
C SER A 710 46.02 -28.26 12.07
N TYR A 711 46.76 -27.19 11.79
CA TYR A 711 46.19 -25.90 11.37
C TYR A 711 45.36 -26.04 10.09
N ARG A 712 45.89 -26.74 9.08
CA ARG A 712 45.23 -26.95 7.78
C ARG A 712 43.95 -27.77 7.93
N ARG A 713 43.94 -28.76 8.83
CA ARG A 713 42.74 -29.53 9.17
C ARG A 713 41.67 -28.67 9.82
N PHE A 714 42.04 -27.88 10.82
CA PHE A 714 41.12 -26.96 11.48
C PHE A 714 40.52 -25.95 10.49
N TRP A 715 41.38 -25.29 9.70
CA TRP A 715 40.98 -24.32 8.68
C TRP A 715 39.98 -24.92 7.67
N HIS A 716 40.28 -26.12 7.16
CA HIS A 716 39.39 -26.82 6.23
C HIS A 716 38.03 -27.12 6.86
N TRP A 717 37.99 -27.71 8.06
CA TRP A 717 36.71 -28.08 8.68
C TRP A 717 35.87 -26.88 9.09
N LEU A 718 36.51 -25.79 9.52
CA LEU A 718 35.83 -24.52 9.77
C LEU A 718 35.23 -23.99 8.46
N GLN A 719 36.02 -23.91 7.39
CA GLN A 719 35.55 -23.49 6.07
C GLN A 719 34.39 -24.35 5.56
N THR A 720 34.53 -25.68 5.59
CA THR A 720 33.52 -26.62 5.12
C THR A 720 32.22 -26.48 5.90
N THR A 721 32.29 -26.42 7.24
CA THR A 721 31.10 -26.28 8.08
C THR A 721 30.42 -24.93 7.83
N SER A 722 31.18 -23.84 7.73
CA SER A 722 30.65 -22.52 7.40
C SER A 722 29.94 -22.50 6.05
N ILE A 723 30.55 -23.05 4.99
CA ILE A 723 29.94 -23.08 3.65
C ILE A 723 28.66 -23.91 3.65
N VAL A 724 28.64 -25.08 4.31
CA VAL A 724 27.43 -25.92 4.39
C VAL A 724 26.30 -25.19 5.11
N ILE A 725 26.59 -24.51 6.23
CA ILE A 725 25.60 -23.72 6.95
C ILE A 725 25.12 -22.54 6.10
N LEU A 726 26.01 -21.86 5.37
CA LEU A 726 25.65 -20.76 4.46
C LEU A 726 24.78 -21.21 3.30
N LEU A 727 25.08 -22.36 2.68
CA LEU A 727 24.23 -22.93 1.63
C LEU A 727 22.84 -23.29 2.17
N PHE A 728 22.78 -23.89 3.36
CA PHE A 728 21.50 -24.25 3.97
C PHE A 728 20.68 -23.02 4.34
N THR A 729 21.27 -22.05 5.04
CA THR A 729 20.60 -20.80 5.41
C THR A 729 20.26 -19.94 4.19
N GLY A 730 21.13 -19.89 3.18
CA GLY A 730 20.88 -19.21 1.91
C GLY A 730 19.72 -19.83 1.13
N LEU A 731 19.61 -21.17 1.12
CA LEU A 731 18.47 -21.86 0.52
C LEU A 731 17.15 -21.53 1.25
N ILE A 732 17.17 -21.41 2.58
CA ILE A 732 15.98 -21.01 3.36
C ILE A 732 15.59 -19.56 3.05
N ILE A 733 16.55 -18.64 2.93
CA ILE A 733 16.30 -17.23 2.56
C ILE A 733 15.76 -17.14 1.13
N HIS A 734 16.27 -17.97 0.22
CA HIS A 734 15.84 -18.03 -1.17
C HIS A 734 14.46 -18.68 -1.32
N ARG A 735 14.10 -19.67 -0.49
CA ARG A 735 12.83 -20.42 -0.54
C ARG A 735 12.12 -20.45 0.82
N PRO A 736 11.67 -19.30 1.35
CA PRO A 736 11.01 -19.24 2.66
C PRO A 736 9.68 -20.01 2.69
N ASP A 737 9.06 -20.21 1.52
CA ASP A 737 7.83 -20.98 1.28
C ASP A 737 7.98 -22.46 1.68
N ILE A 738 9.11 -23.09 1.31
CA ILE A 738 9.37 -24.52 1.62
C ILE A 738 9.80 -24.69 3.08
N PHE A 739 10.52 -23.71 3.63
CA PHE A 739 11.19 -23.80 4.93
C PHE A 739 10.46 -23.01 6.02
N GLY A 740 9.13 -23.01 5.99
CA GLY A 740 8.25 -22.23 6.87
C GLY A 740 8.41 -22.47 8.38
N VAL A 741 9.09 -23.55 8.79
CA VAL A 741 9.37 -23.84 10.22
C VAL A 741 10.44 -22.92 10.81
N PHE A 742 11.33 -22.35 9.99
CA PHE A 742 12.41 -21.51 10.47
C PHE A 742 12.00 -20.03 10.57
N SER A 743 12.57 -19.33 11.56
CA SER A 743 12.45 -17.86 11.68
C SER A 743 13.29 -17.18 10.60
N PHE A 744 12.64 -16.46 9.69
CA PHE A 744 13.31 -15.79 8.57
C PHE A 744 14.39 -14.82 9.07
N ARG A 745 14.06 -13.96 10.03
CA ARG A 745 15.00 -13.05 10.70
C ARG A 745 16.18 -13.80 11.34
N GLY A 746 15.89 -14.88 12.06
CA GLY A 746 16.93 -15.69 12.71
C GLY A 746 17.90 -16.30 11.69
N VAL A 747 17.36 -16.81 10.58
CA VAL A 747 18.16 -17.39 9.49
C VAL A 747 19.03 -16.35 8.81
N VAL A 748 18.51 -15.17 8.48
CA VAL A 748 19.30 -14.05 7.91
C VAL A 748 20.44 -13.66 8.86
N THR A 749 20.15 -13.58 10.16
CA THR A 749 21.16 -13.26 11.18
C THR A 749 22.26 -14.31 11.22
N ILE A 750 21.90 -15.60 11.27
CA ILE A 750 22.86 -16.71 11.26
C ILE A 750 23.68 -16.69 9.97
N HIS A 751 23.04 -16.50 8.81
CA HIS A 751 23.72 -16.42 7.52
C HIS A 751 24.81 -15.34 7.55
N ASN A 752 24.47 -14.13 7.99
CA ASN A 752 25.42 -13.02 8.08
C ASN A 752 26.56 -13.29 9.08
N VAL A 753 26.27 -13.83 10.26
CA VAL A 753 27.31 -14.17 11.26
C VAL A 753 28.27 -15.23 10.73
N ILE A 754 27.77 -16.29 10.11
CA ILE A 754 28.60 -17.34 9.53
C ILE A 754 29.39 -16.81 8.32
N ALA A 755 28.81 -15.90 7.53
CA ALA A 755 29.51 -15.26 6.41
C ALA A 755 30.70 -14.44 6.92
N VAL A 756 30.53 -13.66 8.00
CA VAL A 756 31.65 -12.93 8.62
C VAL A 756 32.72 -13.88 9.12
N ILE A 757 32.36 -14.99 9.77
CA ILE A 757 33.33 -16.02 10.20
C ILE A 757 34.09 -16.58 9.00
N LEU A 758 33.40 -16.88 7.89
CA LEU A 758 34.04 -17.37 6.67
C LEU A 758 35.00 -16.34 6.07
N VAL A 759 34.61 -15.06 6.02
CA VAL A 759 35.45 -13.97 5.51
C VAL A 759 36.70 -13.81 6.37
N VAL A 760 36.56 -13.78 7.70
CA VAL A 760 37.70 -13.72 8.62
C VAL A 760 38.62 -14.93 8.43
N ASN A 761 38.05 -16.14 8.32
CA ASN A 761 38.82 -17.36 8.07
C ASN A 761 39.56 -17.32 6.71
N ALA A 762 38.94 -16.77 5.67
CA ALA A 762 39.55 -16.59 4.36
C ALA A 762 40.70 -15.57 4.41
N LEU A 763 40.52 -14.42 5.06
CA LEU A 763 41.57 -13.39 5.22
C LEU A 763 42.77 -13.92 6.02
N LEU A 764 42.51 -14.64 7.13
CA LEU A 764 43.57 -15.28 7.91
C LEU A 764 44.31 -16.34 7.09
N SER A 765 43.61 -17.06 6.21
CA SER A 765 44.23 -18.02 5.29
C SER A 765 45.14 -17.33 4.29
N VAL A 766 44.67 -16.25 3.65
CA VAL A 766 45.49 -15.47 2.70
C VAL A 766 46.75 -14.96 3.41
N PHE A 767 46.60 -14.38 4.60
CA PHE A 767 47.73 -13.94 5.41
C PHE A 767 48.70 -15.08 5.73
N TYR A 768 48.21 -16.24 6.16
CA TYR A 768 49.05 -17.41 6.46
C TYR A 768 49.84 -17.88 5.23
N HIS A 769 49.21 -17.95 4.05
CA HIS A 769 49.88 -18.42 2.83
C HIS A 769 50.93 -17.42 2.34
N ILE A 770 50.68 -16.11 2.47
CA ILE A 770 51.66 -15.07 2.18
C ILE A 770 52.83 -15.13 3.17
N ALA A 771 52.54 -15.20 4.47
CA ALA A 771 53.55 -15.21 5.53
C ALA A 771 54.45 -16.46 5.52
N THR A 772 53.94 -17.59 5.02
CA THR A 772 54.69 -18.86 4.94
C THR A 772 55.29 -19.13 3.56
N GLU A 773 55.16 -18.21 2.60
CA GLU A 773 55.57 -18.36 1.18
C GLU A 773 54.95 -19.58 0.46
N ARG A 774 53.94 -20.22 1.06
CA ARG A 774 53.26 -21.42 0.54
C ARG A 774 52.25 -21.12 -0.57
N VAL A 775 52.15 -19.88 -1.05
CA VAL A 775 51.27 -19.50 -2.18
C VAL A 775 51.57 -20.30 -3.44
N GLN A 776 52.84 -20.68 -3.64
CA GLN A 776 53.28 -21.48 -4.79
C GLN A 776 52.62 -22.87 -4.86
N GLU A 777 52.10 -23.41 -3.76
CA GLU A 777 51.38 -24.70 -3.73
C GLU A 777 50.10 -24.69 -4.59
N TYR A 778 49.52 -23.51 -4.83
CA TYR A 778 48.20 -23.32 -5.46
C TYR A 778 48.26 -22.74 -6.88
N ILE A 779 49.45 -22.42 -7.39
CA ILE A 779 49.65 -21.86 -8.74
C ILE A 779 49.92 -23.01 -9.74
N PRO A 780 49.10 -23.19 -10.79
CA PRO A 780 49.38 -24.16 -11.84
C PRO A 780 50.70 -23.81 -12.56
N ARG A 781 51.55 -24.81 -12.83
CA ARG A 781 52.76 -24.59 -13.64
C ARG A 781 52.33 -24.39 -15.10
N PRO A 782 52.78 -23.33 -15.80
CA PRO A 782 52.25 -23.00 -17.14
C PRO A 782 52.66 -23.97 -18.25
N TYR A 783 53.72 -24.78 -18.07
CA TYR A 783 54.22 -25.73 -19.07
C TYR A 783 53.81 -27.16 -18.71
N GLY A 784 53.22 -27.91 -19.66
CA GLY A 784 52.80 -29.32 -19.49
C GLY A 784 51.45 -29.53 -18.78
N PHE A 785 50.83 -28.47 -18.25
CA PHE A 785 49.60 -28.58 -17.47
C PHE A 785 48.42 -29.19 -18.24
N PHE A 786 48.23 -28.82 -19.51
CA PHE A 786 47.11 -29.33 -20.31
C PHE A 786 47.25 -30.82 -20.61
N ASP A 787 48.47 -31.29 -20.87
CA ASP A 787 48.75 -32.71 -21.09
C ASP A 787 48.47 -33.51 -19.81
N ASP A 788 48.96 -33.03 -18.67
CA ASP A 788 48.74 -33.64 -17.35
C ASP A 788 47.24 -33.65 -16.97
N ALA A 789 46.49 -32.60 -17.31
CA ALA A 789 45.05 -32.53 -17.08
C ALA A 789 44.28 -33.53 -17.95
N ILE A 790 44.69 -33.74 -19.21
CA ILE A 790 44.09 -34.75 -20.10
C ILE A 790 44.37 -36.16 -19.58
N VAL A 791 45.59 -36.44 -19.10
CA VAL A 791 45.93 -37.72 -18.46
C VAL A 791 45.08 -37.97 -17.22
N GLN A 792 44.90 -36.95 -16.37
CA GLN A 792 44.04 -37.03 -15.19
C GLN A 792 42.57 -37.27 -15.56
N ALA A 793 42.07 -36.61 -16.62
CA ALA A 793 40.70 -36.78 -17.09
C ALA A 793 40.47 -38.20 -17.63
N LYS A 794 41.40 -38.72 -18.43
CA LYS A 794 41.36 -40.11 -18.94
C LYS A 794 41.30 -41.12 -17.79
N TYR A 795 42.05 -40.88 -16.71
CA TYR A 795 42.02 -41.74 -15.54
C TYR A 795 40.63 -41.83 -14.92
N TYR A 796 39.98 -40.69 -14.65
CA TYR A 796 38.63 -40.69 -14.07
C TYR A 796 37.57 -41.21 -15.05
N ILE A 797 37.73 -41.02 -16.36
CA ILE A 797 36.74 -41.50 -17.36
C ILE A 797 36.85 -43.01 -17.61
N SER A 798 38.06 -43.59 -17.56
CA SER A 798 38.28 -44.98 -18.01
C SER A 798 39.14 -45.81 -17.05
N ASP A 799 40.31 -45.32 -16.68
CA ASP A 799 41.34 -46.18 -16.07
C ASP A 799 41.04 -46.49 -14.59
N ILE A 800 40.26 -45.63 -13.91
CA ILE A 800 39.74 -45.91 -12.56
C ILE A 800 38.77 -47.10 -12.54
N PHE A 801 37.99 -47.31 -13.61
CA PHE A 801 37.11 -48.49 -13.73
C PHE A 801 37.89 -49.75 -14.07
N LYS A 802 39.03 -49.58 -14.75
CA LYS A 802 40.06 -50.59 -14.91
C LYS A 802 40.97 -50.68 -13.68
N GLY A 803 40.70 -49.92 -12.61
CA GLY A 803 41.47 -49.75 -11.37
C GLY A 803 42.99 -49.75 -11.54
N GLU A 804 43.47 -49.04 -12.54
CA GLU A 804 44.89 -48.74 -12.69
C GLU A 804 45.38 -47.84 -11.53
N GLY A 805 46.69 -47.67 -11.39
CA GLY A 805 47.30 -46.69 -10.47
C GLY A 805 46.78 -45.28 -10.74
N HIS A 806 46.63 -44.46 -9.69
CA HIS A 806 46.41 -43.03 -9.92
C HIS A 806 47.61 -42.47 -10.70
N PRO A 807 47.45 -41.66 -11.77
CA PRO A 807 48.55 -41.30 -12.68
C PRO A 807 49.61 -40.39 -12.06
N PHE A 808 49.28 -39.70 -10.96
CA PHE A 808 50.20 -38.80 -10.26
C PHE A 808 50.38 -39.24 -8.81
N GLU A 809 51.64 -39.23 -8.37
CA GLU A 809 52.03 -39.51 -6.99
C GLU A 809 51.60 -38.39 -6.05
N LYS A 810 51.05 -38.77 -4.88
CA LYS A 810 50.61 -37.83 -3.85
C LYS A 810 51.67 -37.68 -2.77
N ARG A 811 52.43 -36.59 -2.82
CA ARG A 811 53.48 -36.28 -1.83
C ARG A 811 53.10 -35.09 -0.93
N PRO A 812 53.66 -34.96 0.29
CA PRO A 812 53.37 -33.82 1.18
C PRO A 812 53.63 -32.44 0.55
N ASP A 813 54.55 -32.33 -0.40
CA ASP A 813 54.88 -31.11 -1.15
C ASP A 813 54.10 -30.95 -2.48
N SER A 814 53.47 -32.04 -2.97
CA SER A 814 52.65 -32.05 -4.19
C SER A 814 51.39 -32.90 -3.99
N ARG A 815 50.50 -32.41 -3.11
CA ARG A 815 49.31 -33.15 -2.63
C ARG A 815 48.13 -33.20 -3.61
N MET A 816 48.13 -32.33 -4.62
CA MET A 816 46.99 -32.10 -5.52
C MET A 816 47.32 -32.51 -6.95
N ASN A 817 46.36 -33.17 -7.60
CA ASN A 817 46.46 -33.48 -9.02
C ASN A 817 46.16 -32.23 -9.89
N PRO A 818 46.48 -32.26 -11.20
CA PRO A 818 46.32 -31.09 -12.08
C PRO A 818 44.91 -30.51 -12.11
N ILE A 819 43.88 -31.37 -12.18
CA ILE A 819 42.47 -30.93 -12.20
C ILE A 819 42.09 -30.32 -10.84
N GLN A 820 42.50 -30.92 -9.73
CA GLN A 820 42.29 -30.37 -8.39
C GLN A 820 42.95 -28.99 -8.24
N LYS A 821 44.19 -28.81 -8.75
CA LYS A 821 44.88 -27.51 -8.71
C LYS A 821 44.08 -26.41 -9.42
N VAL A 822 43.56 -26.68 -10.63
CA VAL A 822 42.72 -25.69 -11.34
C VAL A 822 41.39 -25.47 -10.64
N THR A 823 40.76 -26.52 -10.12
CA THR A 823 39.50 -26.39 -9.36
C THR A 823 39.70 -25.52 -8.12
N TYR A 824 40.75 -25.77 -7.32
CA TYR A 824 41.06 -24.96 -6.13
C TYR A 824 41.49 -23.53 -6.50
N PHE A 825 42.24 -23.35 -7.60
CA PHE A 825 42.58 -22.02 -8.10
C PHE A 825 41.31 -21.23 -8.45
N GLY A 826 40.38 -21.83 -9.21
CA GLY A 826 39.10 -21.22 -9.55
C GLY A 826 38.23 -20.94 -8.32
N ILE A 827 38.17 -21.85 -7.36
CA ILE A 827 37.38 -21.64 -6.14
C ILE A 827 37.95 -20.51 -5.30
N LEU A 828 39.26 -20.52 -5.03
CA LEU A 828 39.87 -19.57 -4.10
C LEU A 828 40.04 -18.18 -4.72
N ASN A 829 40.24 -18.07 -6.03
CA ASN A 829 40.49 -16.78 -6.70
C ASN A 829 39.29 -16.24 -7.49
N VAL A 830 38.27 -17.05 -7.75
CA VAL A 830 37.08 -16.62 -8.51
C VAL A 830 35.80 -16.83 -7.70
N LEU A 831 35.38 -18.08 -7.46
CA LEU A 831 34.05 -18.33 -6.88
C LEU A 831 33.91 -17.79 -5.45
N LEU A 832 34.89 -18.03 -4.57
CA LEU A 832 34.82 -17.57 -3.17
C LEU A 832 34.89 -16.04 -3.09
N PRO A 833 35.83 -15.35 -3.78
CA PRO A 833 35.82 -13.89 -3.85
C PRO A 833 34.51 -13.31 -4.41
N LEU A 834 33.94 -13.91 -5.46
CA LEU A 834 32.66 -13.46 -6.01
C LEU A 834 31.50 -13.63 -5.02
N GLN A 835 31.42 -14.77 -4.31
CA GLN A 835 30.41 -15.00 -3.27
C GLN A 835 30.55 -13.99 -2.13
N ILE A 836 31.79 -13.71 -1.69
CA ILE A 836 32.08 -12.73 -0.64
C ILE A 836 31.71 -11.33 -1.12
N LEU A 837 32.15 -10.93 -2.31
CA LEU A 837 31.90 -9.59 -2.85
C LEU A 837 30.40 -9.32 -2.97
N THR A 838 29.67 -10.23 -3.60
CA THR A 838 28.21 -10.11 -3.77
C THR A 838 27.49 -10.11 -2.43
N GLY A 839 27.90 -10.97 -1.49
CA GLY A 839 27.35 -11.00 -0.13
C GLY A 839 27.61 -9.70 0.66
N VAL A 840 28.82 -9.13 0.55
CA VAL A 840 29.18 -7.86 1.20
C VAL A 840 28.40 -6.68 0.59
N LEU A 841 28.25 -6.64 -0.73
CA LEU A 841 27.47 -5.60 -1.40
C LEU A 841 25.99 -5.67 -1.01
N MET A 842 25.41 -6.87 -0.93
CA MET A 842 24.04 -7.07 -0.45
C MET A 842 23.90 -6.71 1.03
N TRP A 843 24.85 -7.13 1.88
CA TRP A 843 24.87 -6.81 3.31
C TRP A 843 25.00 -5.31 3.57
N GLY A 844 25.76 -4.62 2.74
CA GLY A 844 26.03 -3.19 2.80
C GLY A 844 25.00 -2.31 2.09
N VAL A 845 23.93 -2.86 1.49
CA VAL A 845 22.98 -2.10 0.67
C VAL A 845 22.37 -0.91 1.40
N GLN A 846 22.12 -1.05 2.71
CA GLN A 846 21.60 0.03 3.55
C GLN A 846 22.65 1.13 3.82
N LYS A 847 23.92 0.76 3.99
CA LYS A 847 24.99 1.69 4.36
C LYS A 847 25.60 2.39 3.16
N TRP A 848 25.71 1.69 2.04
CA TRP A 848 26.35 2.17 0.81
C TRP A 848 25.49 1.85 -0.43
N PRO A 849 24.24 2.35 -0.50
CA PRO A 849 23.31 2.03 -1.59
C PRO A 849 23.88 2.41 -2.96
N GLY A 850 24.57 3.55 -3.08
CA GLY A 850 25.19 3.99 -4.33
C GLY A 850 26.23 3.00 -4.89
N ILE A 851 27.00 2.33 -4.03
CA ILE A 851 27.98 1.32 -4.47
C ILE A 851 27.25 0.07 -4.96
N ALA A 852 26.25 -0.41 -4.22
CA ALA A 852 25.46 -1.57 -4.62
C ALA A 852 24.73 -1.34 -5.96
N ASN A 853 24.16 -0.14 -6.13
CA ASN A 853 23.44 0.25 -7.35
C ASN A 853 24.36 0.34 -8.57
N TRP A 854 25.64 0.69 -8.40
CA TRP A 854 26.61 0.67 -9.51
C TRP A 854 26.81 -0.75 -10.10
N PHE A 855 26.64 -1.79 -9.27
CA PHE A 855 26.66 -3.18 -9.69
C PHE A 855 25.27 -3.74 -10.04
N GLY A 856 24.26 -2.87 -10.26
CA GLY A 856 22.91 -3.27 -10.64
C GLY A 856 21.95 -3.53 -9.46
N GLY A 857 22.33 -3.19 -8.24
CA GLY A 857 21.46 -3.28 -7.06
C GLY A 857 21.04 -4.70 -6.70
N LEU A 858 20.04 -4.83 -5.82
CA LEU A 858 19.50 -6.15 -5.43
C LEU A 858 18.94 -6.97 -6.60
N PRO A 859 18.26 -6.39 -7.62
CA PRO A 859 17.76 -7.15 -8.78
C PRO A 859 18.85 -7.94 -9.53
N PHE A 860 20.09 -7.45 -9.54
CA PHE A 860 21.22 -8.17 -10.13
C PHE A 860 22.02 -8.99 -9.10
N LEU A 861 22.35 -8.38 -7.97
CA LEU A 861 23.27 -8.96 -6.99
C LEU A 861 22.72 -10.27 -6.40
N ALA A 862 21.43 -10.30 -6.05
CA ALA A 862 20.85 -11.47 -5.38
C ALA A 862 20.74 -12.70 -6.31
N PRO A 863 20.23 -12.59 -7.55
CA PRO A 863 20.24 -13.74 -8.47
C PRO A 863 21.66 -14.24 -8.80
N PHE A 864 22.62 -13.33 -8.95
CA PHE A 864 24.02 -13.70 -9.19
C PHE A 864 24.65 -14.39 -7.97
N HIS A 865 24.38 -13.91 -6.75
CA HIS A 865 24.81 -14.57 -5.51
C HIS A 865 24.26 -15.99 -5.39
N SER A 866 22.99 -16.20 -5.76
CA SER A 866 22.35 -17.52 -5.80
C SER A 866 22.98 -18.44 -6.85
N LEU A 867 23.33 -17.93 -8.03
CA LEU A 867 24.02 -18.71 -9.07
C LEU A 867 25.39 -19.21 -8.62
N VAL A 868 26.19 -18.36 -7.98
CA VAL A 868 27.50 -18.75 -7.42
C VAL A 868 27.30 -19.78 -6.29
N ALA A 869 26.28 -19.62 -5.46
CA ALA A 869 25.93 -20.59 -4.41
C ALA A 869 25.55 -21.97 -4.97
N TRP A 870 24.76 -22.03 -6.04
CA TRP A 870 24.46 -23.28 -6.75
C TRP A 870 25.71 -23.99 -7.26
N THR A 871 26.68 -23.22 -7.78
CA THR A 871 27.97 -23.75 -8.23
C THR A 871 28.77 -24.34 -7.07
N PHE A 872 28.76 -23.68 -5.90
CA PHE A 872 29.37 -24.23 -4.68
C PHE A 872 28.69 -25.52 -4.21
N ALA A 873 27.35 -25.58 -4.25
CA ALA A 873 26.61 -26.78 -3.88
C ALA A 873 26.98 -27.97 -4.78
N ALA A 874 27.02 -27.77 -6.09
CA ALA A 874 27.45 -28.79 -7.05
C ALA A 874 28.91 -29.20 -6.82
N PHE A 875 29.81 -28.24 -6.61
CA PHE A 875 31.20 -28.51 -6.29
C PHE A 875 31.36 -29.37 -5.04
N ILE A 876 30.62 -29.12 -3.96
CA ILE A 876 30.72 -29.91 -2.72
C ILE A 876 30.35 -31.37 -2.97
N VAL A 877 29.27 -31.64 -3.71
CA VAL A 877 28.86 -33.00 -4.06
C VAL A 877 29.96 -33.72 -4.83
N GLY A 878 30.50 -33.06 -5.87
CA GLY A 878 31.63 -33.60 -6.63
C GLY A 878 32.87 -33.80 -5.76
N HIS A 879 33.23 -32.81 -4.95
CA HIS A 879 34.41 -32.84 -4.08
C HIS A 879 34.36 -34.00 -3.09
N VAL A 880 33.25 -34.14 -2.35
CA VAL A 880 33.05 -35.24 -1.41
C VAL A 880 33.14 -36.58 -2.12
N TYR A 881 32.55 -36.73 -3.31
CA TYR A 881 32.68 -37.95 -4.11
C TYR A 881 34.13 -38.27 -4.45
N MET A 882 34.91 -37.29 -4.91
CA MET A 882 36.31 -37.49 -5.29
C MET A 882 37.17 -37.91 -4.09
N THR A 883 36.81 -37.55 -2.86
CA THR A 883 37.52 -38.07 -1.67
C THR A 883 37.39 -39.58 -1.51
N THR A 884 36.36 -40.20 -2.10
CA THR A 884 36.13 -41.65 -2.06
C THR A 884 36.95 -42.43 -3.09
N THR A 885 37.72 -41.77 -3.95
CA THR A 885 38.53 -42.43 -5.00
C THR A 885 39.93 -42.81 -4.52
N GLY A 886 40.22 -42.69 -3.22
CA GLY A 886 41.50 -43.10 -2.62
C GLY A 886 41.64 -44.62 -2.46
N ALA A 887 42.71 -45.07 -1.80
CA ALA A 887 43.01 -46.49 -1.58
C ALA A 887 41.84 -47.27 -0.94
N THR A 888 41.10 -46.62 -0.03
CA THR A 888 39.76 -47.04 0.40
C THR A 888 38.78 -45.86 0.30
N PRO A 889 37.46 -46.10 0.26
CA PRO A 889 36.46 -45.04 0.13
C PRO A 889 36.49 -43.96 1.23
N LEU A 890 37.13 -44.24 2.37
CA LEU A 890 37.22 -43.29 3.49
C LEU A 890 38.65 -42.82 3.75
N GLU A 891 39.66 -43.28 3.02
CA GLU A 891 41.06 -43.02 3.37
C GLU A 891 41.43 -41.54 3.26
N SER A 892 41.03 -40.87 2.17
CA SER A 892 41.25 -39.43 2.02
C SER A 892 40.55 -38.62 3.12
N ILE A 893 39.35 -39.06 3.54
CA ILE A 893 38.58 -38.43 4.63
C ILE A 893 39.29 -38.64 5.97
N ARG A 894 39.77 -39.87 6.23
CA ARG A 894 40.58 -40.21 7.41
C ARG A 894 41.86 -39.36 7.48
N GLY A 895 42.51 -39.14 6.34
CA GLY A 895 43.63 -38.21 6.22
C GLY A 895 43.27 -36.79 6.67
N MET A 896 42.14 -36.27 6.21
CA MET A 896 41.68 -34.92 6.56
C MET A 896 41.23 -34.76 8.02
N VAL A 897 40.89 -35.86 8.71
CA VAL A 897 40.54 -35.88 10.14
C VAL A 897 41.78 -36.08 11.01
N THR A 898 42.58 -37.11 10.71
CA THR A 898 43.70 -37.55 11.57
C THR A 898 45.05 -36.95 11.22
N GLY A 899 45.21 -36.45 9.99
CA GLY A 899 46.47 -35.99 9.42
C GLY A 899 47.29 -37.08 8.70
N TYR A 900 46.96 -38.36 8.90
CA TYR A 900 47.68 -39.49 8.30
C TYR A 900 46.84 -40.14 7.20
N GLU A 901 47.44 -40.36 6.04
CA GLU A 901 46.80 -40.97 4.86
C GLU A 901 47.66 -42.13 4.34
N GLU A 902 47.02 -43.25 3.98
CA GLU A 902 47.65 -44.37 3.27
C GLU A 902 47.72 -44.07 1.76
N VAL A 903 48.93 -43.86 1.23
CA VAL A 903 49.17 -43.45 -0.17
C VAL A 903 49.74 -44.61 -0.98
N GLU A 904 49.31 -44.79 -2.24
CA GLU A 904 49.86 -45.81 -3.15
C GLU A 904 51.36 -45.57 -3.40
N VAL A 905 52.19 -46.61 -3.26
CA VAL A 905 53.64 -46.51 -3.55
C VAL A 905 53.84 -46.51 -5.06
N HIS A 906 54.46 -45.44 -5.59
CA HIS A 906 54.86 -45.35 -7.00
C HIS A 906 56.30 -45.84 -7.16
N GLU A 907 56.53 -46.91 -7.93
CA GLU A 907 57.88 -47.32 -8.28
C GLU A 907 58.51 -46.28 -9.21
N HIS A 908 59.52 -45.56 -8.71
CA HIS A 908 60.41 -44.78 -9.56
C HIS A 908 61.22 -45.74 -10.43
N VAL A 909 60.91 -45.80 -11.72
CA VAL A 909 61.84 -46.34 -12.71
C VAL A 909 62.99 -45.34 -12.80
N GLU A 910 64.07 -45.58 -12.04
CA GLU A 910 65.37 -44.99 -12.33
C GLU A 910 65.77 -45.48 -13.73
N GLU A 911 65.56 -44.63 -14.74
CA GLU A 911 66.13 -44.84 -16.06
C GLU A 911 67.66 -44.81 -15.93
N VAL A 912 68.24 -46.00 -16.11
CA VAL A 912 69.65 -46.31 -16.20
C VAL A 912 70.36 -45.30 -17.11
N ASN A 913 71.08 -44.36 -16.52
CA ASN A 913 72.04 -43.49 -17.21
C ASN A 913 73.49 -43.93 -16.90
N GLU A 914 73.72 -45.24 -16.86
CA GLU A 914 75.05 -45.84 -16.70
C GLU A 914 75.42 -46.60 -17.98
N LYS A 915 75.68 -45.85 -19.07
CA LYS A 915 76.43 -46.33 -20.26
C LYS A 915 76.72 -45.22 -21.27
N LYS A 916 77.42 -44.15 -20.86
CA LYS A 916 78.13 -43.24 -21.77
C LYS A 916 79.28 -42.50 -21.09
N GLU A 917 80.15 -43.23 -20.38
CA GLU A 917 81.41 -42.66 -19.89
C GLU A 917 82.55 -43.71 -19.84
N VAL A 918 82.66 -44.56 -20.87
CA VAL A 918 83.89 -45.33 -21.14
C VAL A 918 84.05 -45.49 -22.66
N GLN A 919 84.22 -44.37 -23.38
CA GLN A 919 84.81 -44.37 -24.74
C GLN A 919 85.17 -42.93 -25.19
N SER A 920 86.02 -42.22 -24.44
CA SER A 920 86.85 -41.14 -25.01
C SER A 920 88.03 -40.81 -24.09
N GLU A 921 88.95 -41.77 -23.90
CA GLU A 921 90.35 -41.47 -23.58
C GLU A 921 91.22 -42.70 -23.91
N LYS A 922 91.48 -42.88 -25.21
CA LYS A 922 92.76 -43.31 -25.79
C LYS A 922 92.68 -43.37 -27.31
#